data_AF-A0A2K2FG90-F1
#
_entry.id   AF-A0A2K2FG90-F1
#
_cell.length_a   1.000
_cell.length_b   1.000
_cell.length_c   1.000
_cell.angle_alpha   90.00
_cell.angle_beta   90.00
_cell.angle_gamma   90.00
#
_symmetry.space_group_name_H-M   'P 1'
#
loop_
_entity.id
_entity.type
_entity.pdbx_description
1 polymer ?
#
loop_
_entity_poly.entity_id
_entity_poly.type
_entity_poly.pdbx_seq_one_letter_code
_entity_poly.pdbx_strand_id
1 'polypeptide(L)'
;MLSKAKRFISMMLACLMIFMALSACSKQQGEKNDKEATGTDKAAETTSGTSGEDTASKGAKGEPIVIKIGTHYEPEWDPTWRDEITGEPGMSPENLRAAEIAMKTVLDEMNVQLEIIQYPGDVREVLLQSVLANDPIADIVRMWNGSQGTILGQNILQPLDDYASIFLDDEDAKWMLVDKIYGKYYMLNFSMEFIRTWPLVYNIKYIEQVDSLKENGETVYPSDLFKRGEWTWSKFEDYLSRIAAFYSGKPSPVRPDVPIKAFQTDYRYTAVQALHSNGVAVFGKNGLEVDTPEAKQAIAYIDNLMNKNLMMSVRYGDDSVVPGWTWNGNDFGNGETVFTNMVPWLSSSAANSLANRGESMGIVPFPRPDHLAPDDPKYQQTSVIMDTCGILKGLSKERTELALKAYKLYFNTFYKALAGTDKAMDYLEKNSESAALASGFDIMHPKIGKDTLDIFKYIAKTPVNEFVESIGIYNLWSEGIVGESIYGLNNSPKYDVAVDAEKNSLIEYLSTTEKALMSDKPTDNIAPKIEKIDANIPVAFPVGTDSSKIDWSTIFAAKDNVDGELDMSGAVIDISGIDFNKVGQYDGGFMAKIKDAAGNEGSTSSTVIIYDPNNKEKPEIKIKPEYRKIAKDEDVSAINWANDFIESATDKDGFDIKFSIKADVSQLDTTTPGTYKVEVTVTDFAGNAATASFDVIVE
;
A
#
# COMPACT_ATOMS: atom_id res chain seq x y z
N MET A 1 18.23 18.97 30.53
CA MET A 1 17.42 20.16 30.85
C MET A 1 16.94 20.97 29.62
N LEU A 2 17.15 20.52 28.38
CA LEU A 2 16.67 21.20 27.16
C LEU A 2 15.36 20.64 26.56
N SER A 3 14.83 19.51 27.06
CA SER A 3 13.59 18.90 26.55
C SER A 3 12.30 19.50 27.13
N LYS A 4 12.35 20.05 28.36
CA LYS A 4 11.18 20.68 29.00
C LYS A 4 10.80 22.03 28.39
N ALA A 5 11.76 22.75 27.79
CA ALA A 5 11.51 24.04 27.14
C ALA A 5 10.76 23.90 25.80
N LYS A 6 11.01 22.82 25.03
CA LYS A 6 10.31 22.56 23.76
C LYS A 6 8.83 22.19 23.98
N ARG A 7 8.52 21.38 25.01
CA ARG A 7 7.13 21.05 25.37
C ARG A 7 6.32 22.26 25.85
N PHE A 8 6.95 23.22 26.55
CA PHE A 8 6.25 24.42 27.03
C PHE A 8 5.95 25.44 25.90
N ILE A 9 6.82 25.53 24.89
CA ILE A 9 6.63 26.42 23.74
C ILE A 9 5.59 25.85 22.76
N SER A 10 5.59 24.54 22.49
CA SER A 10 4.55 23.90 21.65
C SER A 10 3.15 23.98 22.29
N MET A 11 3.05 23.90 23.62
CA MET A 11 1.79 24.00 24.34
C MET A 11 1.27 25.46 24.42
N MET A 12 2.16 26.47 24.47
CA MET A 12 1.75 27.89 24.33
C MET A 12 1.29 28.25 22.92
N LEU A 13 1.88 27.67 21.85
CA LEU A 13 1.40 27.88 20.48
C LEU A 13 0.03 27.22 20.23
N ALA A 14 -0.20 26.03 20.80
CA ALA A 14 -1.51 25.36 20.72
C ALA A 14 -2.61 26.14 21.46
N CYS A 15 -2.31 26.72 22.64
CA CYS A 15 -3.27 27.55 23.35
C CYS A 15 -3.55 28.91 22.66
N LEU A 16 -2.58 29.50 21.95
CA LEU A 16 -2.79 30.77 21.23
C LEU A 16 -3.66 30.62 19.98
N MET A 17 -3.67 29.45 19.32
CA MET A 17 -4.56 29.18 18.18
C MET A 17 -6.00 28.88 18.59
N ILE A 18 -6.24 28.40 19.81
CA ILE A 18 -7.59 28.13 20.34
C ILE A 18 -8.30 29.41 20.80
N PHE A 19 -7.58 30.47 21.19
CA PHE A 19 -8.17 31.73 21.64
C PHE A 19 -8.57 32.71 20.50
N MET A 20 -8.08 32.53 19.27
CA MET A 20 -8.47 33.40 18.14
C MET A 20 -9.78 32.99 17.45
N ALA A 21 -10.35 31.83 17.77
CA ALA A 21 -11.59 31.34 17.17
C ALA A 21 -12.89 31.75 17.91
N LEU A 22 -12.81 32.54 18.99
CA LEU A 22 -13.97 32.88 19.85
C LEU A 22 -14.26 34.38 20.00
N SER A 23 -13.88 35.24 19.06
CA SER A 23 -14.27 36.67 19.10
C SER A 23 -14.41 37.30 17.72
N ALA A 24 -15.42 36.87 16.95
CA ALA A 24 -15.88 37.61 15.78
C ALA A 24 -17.37 37.40 15.52
N CYS A 25 -18.21 37.88 16.44
CA CYS A 25 -19.61 38.20 16.16
C CYS A 25 -20.12 39.27 17.15
N SER A 26 -19.99 40.56 16.80
CA SER A 26 -20.99 41.57 17.16
C SER A 26 -20.90 42.80 16.23
N LYS A 27 -22.05 43.45 16.10
CA LYS A 27 -22.55 44.34 15.05
C LYS A 27 -22.00 45.78 15.06
N GLN A 28 -22.03 46.38 13.85
CA GLN A 28 -22.44 47.76 13.46
C GLN A 28 -22.24 48.92 14.48
N GLN A 29 -21.64 50.03 14.04
CA GLN A 29 -22.30 51.21 13.44
C GLN A 29 -21.26 52.35 13.28
N GLY A 30 -21.37 53.13 12.20
CA GLY A 30 -20.30 54.01 11.72
C GLY A 30 -20.22 55.41 12.32
N GLU A 31 -19.21 56.15 11.87
CA GLU A 31 -19.26 57.61 11.76
C GLU A 31 -18.21 58.11 10.75
N LYS A 32 -18.63 59.11 9.97
CA LYS A 32 -17.84 59.87 9.00
C LYS A 32 -16.75 60.68 9.71
N ASN A 33 -15.63 60.90 9.04
CA ASN A 33 -15.16 62.28 8.81
C ASN A 33 -14.20 62.39 7.63
N ASP A 34 -14.54 63.35 6.78
CA ASP A 34 -13.78 63.84 5.64
C ASP A 34 -12.42 64.43 6.05
N LYS A 35 -11.44 64.35 5.14
CA LYS A 35 -10.77 65.54 4.58
C LYS A 35 -9.86 65.16 3.40
N GLU A 36 -10.30 65.61 2.22
CA GLU A 36 -9.56 66.39 1.21
C GLU A 36 -8.02 66.38 1.34
N ALA A 37 -7.24 66.01 0.33
CA ALA A 37 -7.12 66.53 -1.04
C ALA A 37 -5.64 66.92 -1.17
N THR A 38 -4.92 66.43 -2.17
CA THR A 38 -4.47 67.17 -3.36
C THR A 38 -3.14 66.50 -3.73
N GLY A 39 -2.72 66.31 -4.98
CA GLY A 39 -3.27 66.63 -6.27
C GLY A 39 -2.23 66.25 -7.32
N THR A 40 -2.73 65.99 -8.54
CA THR A 40 -2.11 66.31 -9.85
C THR A 40 -0.71 65.77 -10.16
N ASP A 41 -0.61 64.78 -11.04
CA ASP A 41 -0.58 64.89 -12.51
C ASP A 41 0.70 65.53 -13.06
N LYS A 42 1.42 64.76 -13.87
CA LYS A 42 1.82 65.19 -15.23
C LYS A 42 2.28 64.02 -16.08
N ALA A 43 1.55 63.84 -17.17
CA ALA A 43 1.87 63.01 -18.32
C ALA A 43 2.67 63.81 -19.38
N ALA A 44 2.99 63.09 -20.47
CA ALA A 44 3.56 63.51 -21.77
C ALA A 44 5.10 63.56 -21.84
N GLU A 45 5.79 63.09 -22.90
CA GLU A 45 5.37 62.54 -24.18
C GLU A 45 6.60 61.88 -24.87
N THR A 46 6.30 60.93 -25.76
CA THR A 46 7.04 60.30 -26.87
C THR A 46 8.35 60.92 -27.40
N THR A 47 9.32 60.06 -27.73
CA THR A 47 10.00 60.08 -29.05
C THR A 47 10.75 58.77 -29.35
N SER A 48 10.64 58.35 -30.61
CA SER A 48 11.18 57.14 -31.26
C SER A 48 12.65 57.25 -31.68
N GLY A 49 13.40 56.13 -31.71
CA GLY A 49 14.66 56.04 -32.47
C GLY A 49 15.60 54.87 -32.15
N THR A 50 15.39 53.74 -32.85
CA THR A 50 16.36 52.82 -33.49
C THR A 50 17.60 52.22 -32.77
N SER A 51 17.60 50.88 -32.71
CA SER A 51 18.70 49.89 -32.87
C SER A 51 20.00 49.99 -32.07
N GLY A 52 20.23 48.96 -31.25
CA GLY A 52 21.55 48.48 -30.80
C GLY A 52 21.40 47.14 -30.07
N GLU A 53 21.96 46.08 -30.65
CA GLU A 53 22.18 44.78 -29.99
C GLU A 53 23.13 44.91 -28.78
N ASP A 54 23.16 43.83 -27.97
CA ASP A 54 24.08 43.55 -26.85
C ASP A 54 23.77 44.20 -25.50
N THR A 55 22.87 43.56 -24.75
CA THR A 55 23.25 42.63 -23.66
C THR A 55 21.96 42.20 -22.98
N ALA A 56 21.62 40.91 -23.06
CA ALA A 56 20.53 40.35 -22.28
C ALA A 56 20.92 40.41 -20.80
N SER A 57 20.57 41.53 -20.16
CA SER A 57 20.44 41.66 -18.73
C SER A 57 19.55 40.52 -18.27
N LYS A 58 20.12 39.54 -17.57
CA LYS A 58 19.40 38.67 -16.64
C LYS A 58 18.74 39.59 -15.62
N GLY A 59 17.54 40.07 -15.94
CA GLY A 59 16.67 40.70 -14.97
C GLY A 59 16.48 39.72 -13.83
N ALA A 60 16.60 40.19 -12.59
CA ALA A 60 16.32 39.39 -11.42
C ALA A 60 14.94 38.76 -11.60
N LYS A 61 14.90 37.44 -11.78
CA LYS A 61 13.63 36.70 -11.67
C LYS A 61 13.06 37.06 -10.30
N GLY A 62 11.77 37.41 -10.24
CA GLY A 62 11.09 37.68 -8.96
C GLY A 62 11.17 36.47 -8.02
N GLU A 63 10.66 36.59 -6.80
CA GLU A 63 10.65 35.47 -5.86
C GLU A 63 10.05 34.19 -6.52
N PRO A 64 10.67 33.01 -6.35
CA PRO A 64 10.17 31.77 -6.94
C PRO A 64 8.74 31.46 -6.53
N ILE A 65 7.95 30.95 -7.47
CA ILE A 65 6.61 30.43 -7.17
C ILE A 65 6.76 29.05 -6.54
N VAL A 66 6.16 28.84 -5.36
CA VAL A 66 6.19 27.54 -4.69
C VAL A 66 5.05 26.65 -5.20
N ILE A 67 5.42 25.46 -5.67
CA ILE A 67 4.50 24.36 -5.99
C ILE A 67 4.74 23.24 -4.98
N LYS A 68 3.68 22.88 -4.24
CA LYS A 68 3.72 21.85 -3.20
C LYS A 68 3.37 20.49 -3.78
N ILE A 69 4.16 19.48 -3.43
CA ILE A 69 3.91 18.09 -3.78
C ILE A 69 3.70 17.30 -2.49
N GLY A 70 2.50 16.78 -2.30
CA GLY A 70 2.14 15.95 -1.15
C GLY A 70 2.53 14.49 -1.36
N THR A 71 3.05 13.85 -0.33
CA THR A 71 3.39 12.41 -0.32
C THR A 71 3.06 11.77 1.03
N HIS A 72 2.74 10.47 1.03
CA HIS A 72 2.59 9.69 2.26
C HIS A 72 3.93 9.15 2.78
N TYR A 73 4.99 9.27 1.96
CA TYR A 73 6.34 8.81 2.29
C TYR A 73 7.35 9.79 1.68
N GLU A 74 7.84 10.70 2.52
CA GLU A 74 8.83 11.73 2.14
C GLU A 74 10.24 11.20 1.79
N PRO A 75 10.78 10.16 2.45
CA PRO A 75 12.17 9.72 2.23
C PRO A 75 12.53 9.37 0.78
N GLU A 76 11.55 8.93 -0.02
CA GLU A 76 11.73 8.55 -1.43
C GLU A 76 11.65 9.73 -2.41
N TRP A 77 11.17 10.90 -1.99
CA TRP A 77 10.79 12.00 -2.87
C TRP A 77 11.51 13.31 -2.58
N ASP A 78 11.82 13.59 -1.32
CA ASP A 78 12.54 14.80 -0.96
C ASP A 78 14.08 14.56 -0.93
N PRO A 79 14.86 15.13 -1.87
CA PRO A 79 16.31 15.03 -1.84
C PRO A 79 16.94 15.74 -0.63
N THR A 80 16.18 16.58 0.09
CA THR A 80 16.64 17.25 1.32
C THR A 80 16.36 16.45 2.60
N TRP A 81 15.48 15.45 2.53
CA TRP A 81 15.17 14.59 3.68
C TRP A 81 16.39 13.81 4.16
N ARG A 82 16.53 13.69 5.48
CA ARG A 82 17.59 12.91 6.13
C ARG A 82 16.99 12.10 7.26
N ASP A 83 17.43 10.85 7.38
CA ASP A 83 17.05 9.98 8.49
C ASP A 83 17.50 10.59 9.82
N GLU A 84 16.59 10.67 10.80
CA GLU A 84 16.86 11.39 12.05
C GLU A 84 17.96 10.75 12.90
N ILE A 85 18.24 9.46 12.70
CA ILE A 85 19.20 8.68 13.48
C ILE A 85 20.55 8.66 12.78
N THR A 86 20.57 8.30 11.50
CA THR A 86 21.79 8.06 10.71
C THR A 86 22.26 9.31 9.98
N GLY A 87 21.38 10.26 9.68
CA GLY A 87 21.67 11.43 8.87
C GLY A 87 21.86 11.12 7.37
N GLU A 88 21.58 9.88 6.94
CA GLU A 88 21.67 9.46 5.55
C GLU A 88 20.44 9.91 4.74
N PRO A 89 20.58 10.17 3.43
CA PRO A 89 19.44 10.43 2.56
C PRO A 89 18.57 9.17 2.40
N GLY A 90 17.27 9.35 2.20
CA GLY A 90 16.34 8.24 1.91
C GLY A 90 16.47 7.69 0.49
N MET A 91 16.99 8.50 -0.44
CA MET A 91 17.24 8.11 -1.83
C MET A 91 18.61 7.43 -2.00
N SER A 92 18.70 6.52 -2.99
CA SER A 92 20.00 6.04 -3.47
C SER A 92 20.86 7.20 -4.01
N PRO A 93 22.20 7.09 -4.01
CA PRO A 93 23.06 8.17 -4.50
C PRO A 93 22.76 8.62 -5.94
N GLU A 94 22.37 7.68 -6.81
CA GLU A 94 22.00 7.95 -8.20
C GLU A 94 20.68 8.72 -8.29
N ASN A 95 19.65 8.29 -7.56
CA ASN A 95 18.35 8.95 -7.51
C ASN A 95 18.45 10.33 -6.85
N LEU A 96 19.21 10.46 -5.77
CA LEU A 96 19.44 11.74 -5.09
C LEU A 96 20.03 12.77 -6.06
N ARG A 97 21.09 12.39 -6.77
CA ARG A 97 21.73 13.26 -7.76
C ARG A 97 20.76 13.64 -8.89
N ALA A 98 19.99 12.69 -9.41
CA ALA A 98 19.01 12.96 -10.45
C ALA A 98 17.90 13.91 -9.97
N ALA A 99 17.41 13.73 -8.74
CA ALA A 99 16.40 14.59 -8.11
C ALA A 99 16.92 16.02 -7.89
N GLU A 100 18.14 16.18 -7.38
CA GLU A 100 18.78 17.49 -7.21
C GLU A 100 18.93 18.24 -8.54
N ILE A 101 19.36 17.56 -9.60
CA ILE A 101 19.45 18.13 -10.95
C ILE A 101 18.06 18.54 -11.45
N ALA A 102 17.05 17.70 -11.26
CA ALA A 102 15.69 17.97 -11.71
C ALA A 102 15.06 19.16 -10.96
N MET A 103 15.15 19.21 -9.62
CA MET A 103 14.65 20.33 -8.83
C MET A 103 15.35 21.65 -9.20
N LYS A 104 16.68 21.61 -9.38
CA LYS A 104 17.44 22.78 -9.80
C LYS A 104 17.01 23.27 -11.20
N THR A 105 16.78 22.35 -12.13
CA THR A 105 16.37 22.67 -13.50
C THR A 105 15.00 23.35 -13.51
N VAL A 106 14.05 22.82 -12.74
CA VAL A 106 12.72 23.44 -12.57
C VAL A 106 12.85 24.87 -11.99
N LEU A 107 13.68 25.06 -10.98
CA LEU A 107 13.93 26.39 -10.41
C LEU A 107 14.57 27.35 -11.43
N ASP A 108 15.65 26.92 -12.07
CA ASP A 108 16.42 27.75 -13.00
C ASP A 108 15.63 28.13 -14.24
N GLU A 109 14.85 27.20 -14.82
CA GLU A 109 14.13 27.42 -16.07
C GLU A 109 12.77 28.09 -15.81
N MET A 110 12.02 27.59 -14.84
CA MET A 110 10.63 28.01 -14.61
C MET A 110 10.47 29.05 -13.51
N ASN A 111 11.51 29.33 -12.71
CA ASN A 111 11.39 30.11 -11.46
C ASN A 111 10.38 29.49 -10.48
N VAL A 112 10.29 28.15 -10.47
CA VAL A 112 9.39 27.38 -9.61
C VAL A 112 10.22 26.61 -8.58
N GLN A 113 9.90 26.79 -7.30
CA GLN A 113 10.45 25.97 -6.24
C GLN A 113 9.48 24.83 -5.94
N LEU A 114 9.96 23.59 -6.05
CA LEU A 114 9.20 22.42 -5.62
C LEU A 114 9.42 22.20 -4.12
N GLU A 115 8.33 22.09 -3.37
CA GLU A 115 8.34 21.79 -1.94
C GLU A 115 7.64 20.45 -1.74
N ILE A 116 8.36 19.44 -1.27
CA ILE A 116 7.76 18.15 -0.92
C ILE A 116 7.24 18.26 0.52
N ILE A 117 6.02 17.78 0.76
CA ILE A 117 5.43 17.74 2.09
C ILE A 117 4.85 16.35 2.39
N GLN A 118 5.05 15.87 3.61
CA GLN A 118 4.41 14.65 4.07
C GLN A 118 2.98 14.91 4.56
N TYR A 119 2.04 14.03 4.20
CA TYR A 119 0.70 14.09 4.75
C TYR A 119 0.70 13.82 6.27
N PRO A 120 -0.13 14.53 7.05
CA PRO A 120 -0.22 14.33 8.50
C PRO A 120 -1.01 13.08 8.92
N GLY A 121 -1.58 12.33 7.97
CA GLY A 121 -2.47 11.20 8.23
C GLY A 121 -2.80 10.39 6.97
N ASP A 122 -3.87 9.61 7.03
CA ASP A 122 -4.32 8.79 5.89
C ASP A 122 -4.64 9.66 4.67
N VAL A 123 -4.10 9.27 3.51
CA VAL A 123 -4.25 10.00 2.24
C VAL A 123 -5.72 10.23 1.89
N ARG A 124 -6.58 9.24 2.09
CA ARG A 124 -8.01 9.31 1.70
C ARG A 124 -8.77 10.32 2.55
N GLU A 125 -8.36 10.51 3.81
CA GLU A 125 -9.00 11.45 4.75
C GLU A 125 -8.46 12.87 4.57
N VAL A 126 -7.12 13.01 4.57
CA VAL A 126 -6.43 14.32 4.52
C VAL A 126 -6.77 15.07 3.23
N LEU A 127 -6.73 14.38 2.08
CA LEU A 127 -7.00 15.02 0.81
C LEU A 127 -8.45 15.50 0.73
N LEU A 128 -9.41 14.67 1.15
CA LEU A 128 -10.83 15.03 1.21
C LEU A 128 -11.07 16.25 2.10
N GLN A 129 -10.54 16.25 3.33
CA GLN A 129 -10.67 17.37 4.26
C GLN A 129 -10.11 18.67 3.69
N SER A 130 -8.96 18.62 3.02
CA SER A 130 -8.34 19.82 2.43
C SER A 130 -9.20 20.45 1.31
N VAL A 131 -9.83 19.61 0.48
CA VAL A 131 -10.74 20.08 -0.58
C VAL A 131 -12.06 20.59 0.01
N LEU A 132 -12.61 19.92 1.02
CA LEU A 132 -13.81 20.40 1.74
C LEU A 132 -13.56 21.75 2.43
N ALA A 133 -12.34 21.98 2.93
CA ALA A 133 -11.92 23.25 3.51
C ALA A 133 -11.66 24.35 2.47
N ASN A 134 -11.72 24.02 1.17
CA ASN A 134 -11.35 24.92 0.06
C ASN A 134 -9.92 25.47 0.19
N ASP A 135 -9.02 24.65 0.75
CA ASP A 135 -7.59 24.92 0.91
C ASP A 135 -6.81 23.62 0.65
N PRO A 136 -6.62 23.24 -0.63
CA PRO A 136 -5.92 22.01 -0.98
C PRO A 136 -4.53 21.95 -0.34
N ILE A 137 -4.23 20.84 0.34
CA ILE A 137 -2.98 20.71 1.13
C ILE A 137 -1.71 20.80 0.27
N ALA A 138 -1.80 20.40 -0.99
CA ALA A 138 -0.73 20.45 -1.99
C ALA A 138 -1.31 20.68 -3.40
N ASP A 139 -0.44 21.09 -4.31
CA ASP A 139 -0.79 21.28 -5.72
C ASP A 139 -0.86 19.96 -6.48
N ILE A 140 0.10 19.08 -6.20
CA ILE A 140 0.21 17.73 -6.74
C ILE A 140 0.18 16.77 -5.57
N VAL A 141 -0.65 15.73 -5.64
CA VAL A 141 -0.85 14.80 -4.52
C VAL A 141 -0.52 13.38 -4.94
N ARG A 142 0.51 12.78 -4.34
CA ARG A 142 0.79 11.34 -4.49
C ARG A 142 -0.22 10.52 -3.70
N MET A 143 -0.68 9.45 -4.30
CA MET A 143 -1.63 8.47 -3.80
C MET A 143 -0.96 7.10 -3.85
N TRP A 144 -1.05 6.33 -2.76
CA TRP A 144 -0.55 4.96 -2.74
C TRP A 144 -1.49 4.02 -3.52
N ASN A 145 -0.95 2.98 -4.13
CA ASN A 145 -1.72 2.02 -4.92
C ASN A 145 -2.83 1.34 -4.11
N GLY A 146 -4.07 1.47 -4.58
CA GLY A 146 -5.28 0.99 -3.90
C GLY A 146 -6.08 2.11 -3.21
N SER A 147 -5.51 3.29 -2.98
CA SER A 147 -6.26 4.45 -2.45
C SER A 147 -7.06 5.19 -3.52
N GLN A 148 -6.66 5.04 -4.78
CA GLN A 148 -7.18 5.86 -5.86
C GLN A 148 -8.69 5.63 -6.10
N GLY A 149 -9.19 4.41 -5.87
CA GLY A 149 -10.62 4.10 -6.05
C GLY A 149 -11.49 4.89 -5.08
N THR A 150 -11.08 4.92 -3.81
CA THR A 150 -11.72 5.78 -2.80
C THR A 150 -11.66 7.25 -3.20
N ILE A 151 -10.48 7.75 -3.60
CA ILE A 151 -10.27 9.16 -3.94
C ILE A 151 -11.05 9.60 -5.19
N LEU A 152 -11.15 8.72 -6.20
CA LEU A 152 -12.03 8.94 -7.35
C LEU A 152 -13.49 9.02 -6.89
N GLY A 153 -13.92 8.11 -6.02
CA GLY A 153 -15.27 8.12 -5.43
C GLY A 153 -15.57 9.35 -4.56
N GLN A 154 -14.54 10.03 -4.07
CA GLN A 154 -14.68 11.30 -3.35
C GLN A 154 -14.85 12.50 -4.28
N ASN A 155 -14.59 12.35 -5.59
CA ASN A 155 -14.68 13.41 -6.58
C ASN A 155 -13.87 14.67 -6.21
N ILE A 156 -12.67 14.47 -5.65
CA ILE A 156 -11.77 15.55 -5.21
C ILE A 156 -10.63 15.83 -6.19
N LEU A 157 -10.46 15.02 -7.23
CA LEU A 157 -9.47 15.24 -8.29
C LEU A 157 -10.04 16.08 -9.43
N GLN A 158 -9.21 16.95 -9.99
CA GLN A 158 -9.51 17.67 -11.22
C GLN A 158 -9.33 16.76 -12.43
N PRO A 159 -10.24 16.75 -13.41
CA PRO A 159 -9.97 16.19 -14.72
C PRO A 159 -8.82 16.93 -15.41
N LEU A 160 -7.94 16.18 -16.04
CA LEU A 160 -6.73 16.67 -16.70
C LEU A 160 -6.88 16.78 -18.23
N ASP A 161 -8.07 16.55 -18.78
CA ASP A 161 -8.33 16.55 -20.23
C ASP A 161 -7.86 17.85 -20.93
N ASP A 162 -8.11 19.01 -20.33
CA ASP A 162 -7.70 20.32 -20.87
C ASP A 162 -6.16 20.50 -20.89
N TYR A 163 -5.42 19.68 -20.14
CA TYR A 163 -3.98 19.75 -19.97
C TYR A 163 -3.24 18.56 -20.61
N ALA A 164 -3.96 17.61 -21.20
CA ALA A 164 -3.38 16.35 -21.70
C ALA A 164 -2.26 16.58 -22.73
N SER A 165 -2.36 17.63 -23.55
CA SER A 165 -1.34 18.00 -24.55
C SER A 165 0.02 18.33 -23.94
N ILE A 166 0.09 18.74 -22.66
CA ILE A 166 1.37 18.93 -21.94
C ILE A 166 2.22 17.66 -22.03
N PHE A 167 1.58 16.49 -21.92
CA PHE A 167 2.23 15.19 -21.92
C PHE A 167 2.15 14.49 -23.28
N LEU A 168 0.98 14.50 -23.93
CA LEU A 168 0.74 13.71 -25.15
C LEU A 168 1.52 14.20 -26.38
N ASP A 169 1.87 15.49 -26.43
CA ASP A 169 2.63 16.07 -27.56
C ASP A 169 4.15 15.84 -27.43
N ASP A 170 4.61 15.21 -26.33
CA ASP A 170 6.01 14.94 -26.05
C ASP A 170 6.22 13.44 -25.75
N GLU A 171 6.88 12.73 -26.68
CA GLU A 171 7.14 11.29 -26.56
C GLU A 171 7.86 10.92 -25.25
N ASP A 172 8.70 11.80 -24.70
CA ASP A 172 9.42 11.56 -23.44
C ASP A 172 8.52 11.69 -22.20
N ALA A 173 7.34 12.31 -22.34
CA ALA A 173 6.43 12.60 -21.25
C ALA A 173 5.10 11.83 -21.32
N LYS A 174 4.80 11.15 -22.43
CA LYS A 174 3.55 10.38 -22.58
C LYS A 174 3.28 9.37 -21.47
N TRP A 175 4.33 8.68 -21.00
CA TRP A 175 4.24 7.70 -19.93
C TRP A 175 3.74 8.31 -18.61
N MET A 176 3.92 9.62 -18.41
CA MET A 176 3.51 10.30 -17.18
C MET A 176 1.99 10.44 -17.10
N LEU A 177 1.26 10.52 -18.21
CA LEU A 177 -0.20 10.63 -18.17
C LEU A 177 -0.82 9.23 -18.14
N VAL A 178 -1.49 8.89 -17.05
CA VAL A 178 -2.24 7.64 -16.94
C VAL A 178 -3.42 7.68 -17.90
N ASP A 179 -3.77 6.57 -18.54
CA ASP A 179 -4.89 6.53 -19.50
C ASP A 179 -6.24 6.84 -18.81
N LYS A 180 -7.27 7.06 -19.62
CA LYS A 180 -8.58 7.51 -19.14
C LYS A 180 -9.23 6.49 -18.22
N ILE A 181 -9.76 6.98 -17.10
CA ILE A 181 -10.61 6.24 -16.16
C ILE A 181 -11.94 6.99 -16.07
N TYR A 182 -13.07 6.30 -16.21
CA TYR A 182 -14.40 6.92 -16.33
C TYR A 182 -14.45 8.00 -17.45
N GLY A 183 -13.75 7.76 -18.56
CA GLY A 183 -13.74 8.64 -19.73
C GLY A 183 -12.91 9.92 -19.63
N LYS A 184 -12.16 10.12 -18.53
CA LYS A 184 -11.37 11.33 -18.24
C LYS A 184 -9.96 11.00 -17.78
N TYR A 185 -9.05 11.95 -17.92
CA TYR A 185 -7.70 11.84 -17.33
C TYR A 185 -7.74 12.35 -15.89
N TYR A 186 -7.24 11.59 -14.92
CA TYR A 186 -7.21 12.02 -13.51
C TYR A 186 -5.83 11.90 -12.86
N MET A 187 -4.96 11.06 -13.41
CA MET A 187 -3.77 10.60 -12.71
C MET A 187 -2.52 10.73 -13.56
N LEU A 188 -1.39 10.82 -12.87
CA LEU A 188 -0.06 10.87 -13.43
C LEU A 188 0.80 9.75 -12.83
N ASN A 189 1.58 9.05 -13.65
CA ASN A 189 2.69 8.21 -13.19
C ASN A 189 3.84 9.13 -12.73
N PHE A 190 4.54 8.73 -11.68
CA PHE A 190 5.75 9.42 -11.19
C PHE A 190 7.00 8.55 -11.30
N SER A 191 6.87 7.27 -11.69
CA SER A 191 8.01 6.40 -11.92
C SER A 191 7.88 5.53 -13.18
N MET A 192 9.02 5.30 -13.83
CA MET A 192 9.22 4.28 -14.84
C MET A 192 9.61 2.96 -14.18
N GLU A 193 8.61 2.17 -13.83
CA GLU A 193 8.81 0.85 -13.21
C GLU A 193 9.16 -0.23 -14.24
N PHE A 194 10.13 -1.08 -13.91
CA PHE A 194 10.51 -2.24 -14.73
C PHE A 194 9.55 -3.42 -14.55
N ILE A 195 8.98 -3.58 -13.36
CA ILE A 195 8.09 -4.69 -13.03
C ILE A 195 6.95 -4.11 -12.21
N ARG A 196 5.78 -3.98 -12.84
CA ARG A 196 4.57 -3.42 -12.21
C ARG A 196 3.66 -4.47 -11.59
N THR A 197 3.80 -5.72 -11.99
CA THR A 197 2.99 -6.85 -11.51
C THR A 197 3.92 -8.00 -11.17
N TRP A 198 3.55 -8.84 -10.20
CA TRP A 198 4.37 -9.97 -9.72
C TRP A 198 4.71 -10.94 -10.87
N PRO A 199 5.96 -10.94 -11.38
CA PRO A 199 6.31 -11.67 -12.60
C PRO A 199 6.34 -13.17 -12.34
N LEU A 200 6.06 -13.97 -13.36
CA LEU A 200 6.24 -15.41 -13.27
C LEU A 200 7.75 -15.72 -13.31
N VAL A 201 8.25 -16.29 -12.22
CA VAL A 201 9.66 -16.67 -12.06
C VAL A 201 9.79 -18.17 -11.83
N TYR A 202 11.01 -18.68 -12.00
CA TYR A 202 11.31 -20.08 -11.75
C TYR A 202 12.72 -20.30 -11.20
N ASN A 203 12.90 -21.39 -10.43
CA ASN A 203 14.20 -21.84 -9.97
C ASN A 203 14.91 -22.63 -11.08
N ILE A 204 15.97 -22.05 -11.66
CA ILE A 204 16.67 -22.59 -12.84
C ILE A 204 17.21 -23.99 -12.55
N LYS A 205 17.86 -24.16 -11.40
CA LYS A 205 18.45 -25.45 -11.00
C LYS A 205 17.41 -26.53 -10.80
N TYR A 206 16.21 -26.19 -10.33
CA TYR A 206 15.14 -27.17 -10.18
C TYR A 206 14.66 -27.67 -11.54
N ILE A 207 14.53 -26.78 -12.52
CA ILE A 207 14.22 -27.16 -13.91
C ILE A 207 15.28 -28.10 -14.50
N GLU A 208 16.56 -27.82 -14.27
CA GLU A 208 17.67 -28.64 -14.81
C GLU A 208 17.73 -30.06 -14.26
N GLN A 209 17.17 -30.29 -13.06
CA GLN A 209 17.10 -31.61 -12.43
C GLN A 209 16.01 -32.51 -13.02
N VAL A 210 15.00 -31.94 -13.69
CA VAL A 210 13.87 -32.71 -14.22
C VAL A 210 14.24 -33.31 -15.58
N ASP A 211 14.60 -34.59 -15.60
CA ASP A 211 15.05 -35.26 -16.84
C ASP A 211 13.97 -35.29 -17.95
N SER A 212 12.69 -35.30 -17.59
CA SER A 212 11.58 -35.26 -18.55
C SER A 212 11.40 -33.90 -19.24
N LEU A 213 12.14 -32.87 -18.83
CA LEU A 213 12.22 -31.57 -19.49
C LEU A 213 13.39 -31.48 -20.49
N LYS A 214 14.14 -32.57 -20.71
CA LYS A 214 15.30 -32.56 -21.63
C LYS A 214 14.92 -33.03 -23.03
N GLU A 215 15.37 -32.30 -24.04
CA GLU A 215 15.35 -32.68 -25.45
C GLU A 215 16.79 -32.92 -25.91
N ASN A 216 17.10 -34.12 -26.43
CA ASN A 216 18.46 -34.49 -26.84
C ASN A 216 19.54 -34.34 -25.75
N GLY A 217 19.14 -34.55 -24.48
CA GLY A 217 20.04 -34.42 -23.32
C GLY A 217 20.20 -33.01 -22.77
N GLU A 218 19.62 -32.01 -23.42
CA GLU A 218 19.66 -30.60 -23.00
C GLU A 218 18.33 -30.19 -22.38
N THR A 219 18.38 -29.46 -21.27
CA THR A 219 17.18 -28.91 -20.61
C THR A 219 16.50 -27.90 -21.51
N VAL A 220 15.18 -28.05 -21.69
CA VAL A 220 14.33 -27.06 -22.36
C VAL A 220 13.81 -26.09 -21.31
N TYR A 221 14.28 -24.85 -21.33
CA TYR A 221 13.88 -23.82 -20.38
C TYR A 221 12.58 -23.13 -20.83
N PRO A 222 11.85 -22.47 -19.91
CA PRO A 222 10.68 -21.67 -20.27
C PRO A 222 10.99 -20.59 -21.31
N SER A 223 12.20 -20.00 -21.26
CA SER A 223 12.68 -19.03 -22.25
C SER A 223 12.81 -19.61 -23.67
N ASP A 224 13.23 -20.87 -23.80
CA ASP A 224 13.31 -21.56 -25.10
C ASP A 224 11.92 -21.74 -25.70
N LEU A 225 10.97 -22.18 -24.88
CA LEU A 225 9.58 -22.35 -25.29
C LEU A 225 8.96 -21.03 -25.72
N PHE A 226 9.23 -19.95 -24.98
CA PHE A 226 8.74 -18.62 -25.31
C PHE A 226 9.30 -18.14 -26.65
N LYS A 227 10.62 -18.24 -26.86
CA LYS A 227 11.28 -17.83 -28.11
C LYS A 227 10.88 -18.67 -29.32
N ARG A 228 10.58 -19.97 -29.12
CA ARG A 228 10.04 -20.84 -30.18
C ARG A 228 8.56 -20.57 -30.48
N GLY A 229 7.88 -19.75 -29.68
CA GLY A 229 6.44 -19.52 -29.79
C GLY A 229 5.59 -20.71 -29.31
N GLU A 230 6.19 -21.62 -28.54
CA GLU A 230 5.58 -22.86 -28.01
C GLU A 230 5.06 -22.70 -26.57
N TRP A 231 5.30 -21.54 -25.94
CA TRP A 231 4.90 -21.27 -24.55
C TRP A 231 3.40 -20.96 -24.44
N THR A 232 2.60 -22.03 -24.38
CA THR A 232 1.14 -21.99 -24.28
C THR A 232 0.60 -22.53 -22.95
N TRP A 233 -0.68 -22.32 -22.67
CA TRP A 233 -1.37 -22.88 -21.50
C TRP A 233 -1.24 -24.40 -21.40
N SER A 234 -1.48 -25.13 -22.51
CA SER A 234 -1.30 -26.58 -22.53
C SER A 234 0.16 -26.99 -22.36
N LYS A 235 1.10 -26.21 -22.93
CA LYS A 235 2.53 -26.45 -22.75
C LYS A 235 2.94 -26.25 -21.30
N PHE A 236 2.48 -25.19 -20.66
CA PHE A 236 2.79 -24.90 -19.26
C PHE A 236 2.17 -25.94 -18.33
N GLU A 237 0.94 -26.40 -18.60
CA GLU A 237 0.31 -27.50 -17.85
C GLU A 237 1.13 -28.80 -17.94
N ASP A 238 1.57 -29.19 -19.15
CA ASP A 238 2.45 -30.35 -19.36
C ASP A 238 3.80 -30.16 -18.63
N TYR A 239 4.36 -28.96 -18.71
CA TYR A 239 5.62 -28.60 -18.03
C TYR A 239 5.49 -28.75 -16.50
N LEU A 240 4.44 -28.18 -15.90
CA LEU A 240 4.13 -28.30 -14.48
C LEU A 240 3.87 -29.75 -14.08
N SER A 241 3.18 -30.53 -14.92
CA SER A 241 2.91 -31.95 -14.65
C SER A 241 4.21 -32.77 -14.54
N ARG A 242 5.18 -32.51 -15.43
CA ARG A 242 6.50 -33.15 -15.39
C ARG A 242 7.30 -32.77 -14.14
N ILE A 243 7.22 -31.51 -13.74
CA ILE A 243 7.84 -31.00 -12.51
C ILE A 243 7.19 -31.64 -11.28
N ALA A 244 5.85 -31.64 -11.21
CA ALA A 244 5.09 -32.23 -10.11
C ALA A 244 5.42 -33.73 -9.96
N ALA A 245 5.49 -34.46 -11.08
CA ALA A 245 5.89 -35.87 -11.07
C ALA A 245 7.31 -36.07 -10.53
N PHE A 246 8.27 -35.24 -10.93
CA PHE A 246 9.65 -35.35 -10.47
C PHE A 246 9.83 -34.97 -8.99
N TYR A 247 9.12 -33.94 -8.51
CA TYR A 247 9.24 -33.43 -7.13
C TYR A 247 8.24 -34.03 -6.15
N SER A 248 7.37 -34.93 -6.60
CA SER A 248 6.38 -35.60 -5.76
C SER A 248 6.99 -36.16 -4.46
N GLY A 249 6.56 -35.61 -3.33
CA GLY A 249 6.99 -35.99 -1.98
C GLY A 249 8.45 -35.65 -1.63
N LYS A 250 9.20 -34.95 -2.51
CA LYS A 250 10.57 -34.52 -2.20
C LYS A 250 10.55 -33.36 -1.20
N PRO A 251 11.30 -33.44 -0.09
CA PRO A 251 11.33 -32.39 0.91
C PRO A 251 12.00 -31.12 0.37
N SER A 252 11.51 -29.96 0.80
CA SER A 252 12.18 -28.68 0.54
C SER A 252 13.48 -28.58 1.36
N PRO A 253 14.47 -27.78 0.91
CA PRO A 253 15.78 -27.73 1.56
C PRO A 253 15.79 -27.00 2.90
N VAL A 254 14.90 -26.02 3.10
CA VAL A 254 14.84 -25.22 4.35
C VAL A 254 13.82 -25.79 5.34
N ARG A 255 12.64 -26.23 4.87
CA ARG A 255 11.58 -26.86 5.68
C ARG A 255 11.34 -28.29 5.20
N PRO A 256 12.07 -29.30 5.71
CA PRO A 256 12.00 -30.66 5.18
C PRO A 256 10.64 -31.36 5.35
N ASP A 257 9.77 -30.83 6.20
CA ASP A 257 8.38 -31.25 6.40
C ASP A 257 7.44 -30.73 5.29
N VAL A 258 7.87 -29.75 4.50
CA VAL A 258 7.13 -29.19 3.37
C VAL A 258 7.68 -29.77 2.06
N PRO A 259 6.83 -30.38 1.20
CA PRO A 259 7.29 -30.88 -0.10
C PRO A 259 7.49 -29.75 -1.11
N ILE A 260 8.35 -29.98 -2.10
CA ILE A 260 8.56 -29.09 -3.24
C ILE A 260 7.34 -29.15 -4.18
N LYS A 261 6.76 -27.99 -4.48
CA LYS A 261 5.56 -27.83 -5.31
C LYS A 261 5.92 -27.35 -6.71
N ALA A 262 5.17 -27.78 -7.73
CA ALA A 262 5.42 -27.33 -9.11
C ALA A 262 5.19 -25.83 -9.28
N PHE A 263 4.05 -25.32 -8.81
CA PHE A 263 3.73 -23.90 -8.83
C PHE A 263 2.95 -23.52 -7.58
N GLN A 264 3.55 -22.71 -6.70
CA GLN A 264 2.86 -22.10 -5.57
C GLN A 264 2.87 -20.58 -5.76
N THR A 265 1.71 -19.96 -5.65
CA THR A 265 1.55 -18.53 -5.92
C THR A 265 0.33 -17.96 -5.22
N ASP A 266 0.13 -16.66 -5.32
CA ASP A 266 -1.14 -16.01 -5.02
C ASP A 266 -2.04 -16.08 -6.26
N TYR A 267 -3.12 -16.87 -6.19
CA TYR A 267 -3.98 -17.14 -7.35
C TYR A 267 -4.61 -15.86 -7.93
N ARG A 268 -4.75 -14.79 -7.14
CA ARG A 268 -5.40 -13.55 -7.57
C ARG A 268 -4.58 -12.88 -8.68
N TYR A 269 -3.25 -12.81 -8.51
CA TYR A 269 -2.35 -12.28 -9.54
C TYR A 269 -2.27 -13.18 -10.77
N THR A 270 -2.23 -14.49 -10.57
CA THR A 270 -2.21 -15.46 -11.68
C THR A 270 -3.51 -15.42 -12.49
N ALA A 271 -4.66 -15.18 -11.84
CA ALA A 271 -5.93 -14.99 -12.51
C ALA A 271 -5.89 -13.77 -13.43
N VAL A 272 -5.41 -12.62 -12.94
CA VAL A 272 -5.25 -11.42 -13.78
C VAL A 272 -4.28 -11.70 -14.94
N GLN A 273 -3.16 -12.37 -14.71
CA GLN A 273 -2.23 -12.73 -15.79
C GLN A 273 -2.84 -13.66 -16.84
N ALA A 274 -3.66 -14.63 -16.43
CA ALA A 274 -4.37 -15.49 -17.36
C ALA A 274 -5.36 -14.71 -18.23
N LEU A 275 -6.10 -13.76 -17.63
CA LEU A 275 -7.00 -12.86 -18.37
C LEU A 275 -6.23 -12.08 -19.45
N HIS A 276 -5.15 -11.40 -19.06
CA HIS A 276 -4.35 -10.58 -19.98
C HIS A 276 -3.66 -11.41 -21.07
N SER A 277 -3.23 -12.64 -20.74
CA SER A 277 -2.68 -13.55 -21.74
C SER A 277 -3.71 -13.96 -22.81
N ASN A 278 -5.01 -13.80 -22.53
CA ASN A 278 -6.13 -14.06 -23.41
C ASN A 278 -6.79 -12.77 -23.96
N GLY A 279 -6.15 -11.61 -23.77
CA GLY A 279 -6.56 -10.33 -24.37
C GLY A 279 -7.71 -9.60 -23.69
N VAL A 280 -7.99 -9.92 -22.42
CA VAL A 280 -9.01 -9.23 -21.61
C VAL A 280 -8.41 -8.78 -20.28
N ALA A 281 -8.97 -7.72 -19.70
CA ALA A 281 -8.62 -7.26 -18.35
C ALA A 281 -9.73 -7.61 -17.35
N VAL A 282 -9.49 -7.37 -16.06
CA VAL A 282 -10.61 -7.24 -15.12
C VAL A 282 -11.28 -5.89 -15.38
N PHE A 283 -10.51 -4.81 -15.36
CA PHE A 283 -10.93 -3.49 -15.80
C PHE A 283 -9.80 -2.79 -16.56
N GLY A 284 -9.99 -2.62 -17.87
CA GLY A 284 -9.01 -2.01 -18.76
C GLY A 284 -9.62 -0.88 -19.59
N LYS A 285 -8.98 -0.58 -20.74
CA LYS A 285 -9.46 0.42 -21.71
C LYS A 285 -10.90 0.20 -22.21
N ASN A 286 -11.38 -1.05 -22.15
CA ASN A 286 -12.72 -1.45 -22.59
C ASN A 286 -13.76 -1.42 -21.45
N GLY A 287 -13.34 -1.03 -20.23
CA GLY A 287 -14.15 -1.16 -19.02
C GLY A 287 -14.04 -2.55 -18.39
N LEU A 288 -15.11 -2.98 -17.72
CA LEU A 288 -15.21 -4.25 -17.01
C LEU A 288 -15.41 -5.42 -18.00
N GLU A 289 -14.53 -6.43 -17.98
CA GLU A 289 -14.55 -7.56 -18.93
C GLU A 289 -14.65 -8.95 -18.27
N VAL A 290 -15.03 -8.99 -16.98
CA VAL A 290 -14.97 -10.18 -16.10
C VAL A 290 -15.84 -11.36 -16.56
N ASP A 291 -16.91 -11.11 -17.31
CA ASP A 291 -17.88 -12.13 -17.75
C ASP A 291 -17.74 -12.51 -19.23
N THR A 292 -16.71 -11.98 -19.92
CA THR A 292 -16.43 -12.32 -21.32
C THR A 292 -16.10 -13.81 -21.47
N PRO A 293 -16.34 -14.42 -22.65
CA PRO A 293 -15.93 -15.80 -22.91
C PRO A 293 -14.44 -16.04 -22.65
N GLU A 294 -13.59 -15.07 -23.02
CA GLU A 294 -12.14 -15.10 -22.82
C GLU A 294 -11.77 -15.06 -21.33
N ALA A 295 -12.45 -14.24 -20.51
CA ALA A 295 -12.25 -14.20 -19.07
C ALA A 295 -12.69 -15.51 -18.39
N LYS A 296 -13.86 -16.04 -18.76
CA LYS A 296 -14.35 -17.34 -18.27
C LYS A 296 -13.38 -18.47 -18.63
N GLN A 297 -12.82 -18.45 -19.84
CA GLN A 297 -11.81 -19.41 -20.28
C GLN A 297 -10.51 -19.31 -19.46
N ALA A 298 -10.05 -18.10 -19.18
CA ALA A 298 -8.84 -17.87 -18.39
C ALA A 298 -8.99 -18.36 -16.94
N ILE A 299 -10.12 -18.08 -16.28
CA ILE A 299 -10.36 -18.58 -14.91
C ILE A 299 -10.57 -20.09 -14.89
N ALA A 300 -11.22 -20.67 -15.91
CA ALA A 300 -11.33 -22.12 -16.03
C ALA A 300 -9.96 -22.80 -16.18
N TYR A 301 -9.00 -22.16 -16.85
CA TYR A 301 -7.62 -22.66 -16.94
C TYR A 301 -6.95 -22.69 -15.55
N ILE A 302 -7.08 -21.62 -14.76
CA ILE A 302 -6.57 -21.56 -13.39
C ILE A 302 -7.23 -22.60 -12.49
N ASP A 303 -8.56 -22.71 -12.52
CA ASP A 303 -9.31 -23.72 -11.76
C ASP A 303 -8.83 -25.14 -12.12
N ASN A 304 -8.58 -25.42 -13.40
CA ASN A 304 -8.05 -26.70 -13.85
C ASN A 304 -6.61 -26.99 -13.34
N LEU A 305 -5.71 -26.00 -13.30
CA LEU A 305 -4.38 -26.17 -12.71
C LEU A 305 -4.46 -26.48 -11.20
N MET A 306 -5.33 -25.78 -10.49
CA MET A 306 -5.59 -25.98 -9.07
C MET A 306 -6.18 -27.37 -8.79
N ASN A 307 -7.21 -27.78 -9.55
CA ASN A 307 -7.85 -29.09 -9.43
C ASN A 307 -6.87 -30.26 -9.71
N LYS A 308 -5.87 -30.05 -10.57
CA LYS A 308 -4.82 -31.03 -10.87
C LYS A 308 -3.66 -31.00 -9.86
N ASN A 309 -3.71 -30.13 -8.84
CA ASN A 309 -2.62 -29.86 -7.89
C ASN A 309 -1.31 -29.45 -8.58
N LEU A 310 -1.39 -28.84 -9.76
CA LEU A 310 -0.24 -28.31 -10.48
C LEU A 310 0.09 -26.89 -10.05
N MET A 311 -0.93 -26.15 -9.62
CA MET A 311 -0.87 -24.83 -9.00
C MET A 311 -1.54 -24.88 -7.62
N MET A 312 -1.07 -24.08 -6.67
CA MET A 312 -1.75 -23.90 -5.38
C MET A 312 -1.46 -22.53 -4.75
N SER A 313 -2.32 -22.11 -3.81
CA SER A 313 -2.11 -20.94 -2.95
C SER A 313 -2.24 -21.32 -1.48
N VAL A 314 -1.31 -20.86 -0.65
CA VAL A 314 -1.41 -21.01 0.81
C VAL A 314 -2.31 -19.90 1.34
N ARG A 315 -3.36 -20.28 2.07
CA ARG A 315 -4.41 -19.39 2.56
C ARG A 315 -4.38 -19.29 4.09
N TYR A 316 -5.03 -18.27 4.65
CA TYR A 316 -5.14 -18.09 6.10
C TYR A 316 -5.89 -19.24 6.81
N GLY A 317 -6.68 -20.01 6.06
CA GLY A 317 -7.38 -21.19 6.54
C GLY A 317 -8.06 -21.93 5.38
N ASP A 318 -8.53 -23.14 5.65
CA ASP A 318 -9.26 -23.93 4.65
C ASP A 318 -10.60 -23.28 4.26
N ASP A 319 -11.19 -22.56 5.19
CA ASP A 319 -12.44 -21.80 5.09
C ASP A 319 -12.28 -20.35 4.59
N SER A 320 -11.05 -19.92 4.28
CA SER A 320 -10.77 -18.54 3.82
C SER A 320 -10.24 -18.52 2.40
N VAL A 321 -10.85 -17.76 1.48
CA VAL A 321 -10.34 -17.57 0.10
C VAL A 321 -9.05 -16.73 0.04
N VAL A 322 -8.61 -16.14 1.15
CA VAL A 322 -7.56 -15.13 1.17
C VAL A 322 -6.18 -15.80 1.28
N PRO A 323 -5.30 -15.64 0.26
CA PRO A 323 -3.91 -16.08 0.35
C PRO A 323 -3.15 -15.32 1.41
N GLY A 324 -2.21 -15.98 2.08
CA GLY A 324 -1.33 -15.27 3.01
C GLY A 324 -0.43 -14.28 2.28
N TRP A 325 -0.42 -13.03 2.74
CA TRP A 325 0.25 -11.93 2.06
C TRP A 325 1.75 -12.21 1.88
N THR A 326 2.21 -12.24 0.62
CA THR A 326 3.60 -12.47 0.20
C THR A 326 4.22 -13.82 0.60
N TRP A 327 3.45 -14.77 1.13
CA TRP A 327 3.98 -16.07 1.58
C TRP A 327 4.65 -16.85 0.45
N ASN A 328 4.09 -16.80 -0.77
CA ASN A 328 4.66 -17.46 -1.93
C ASN A 328 6.09 -16.98 -2.28
N GLY A 329 6.39 -15.69 -2.09
CA GLY A 329 7.74 -15.16 -2.32
C GLY A 329 8.76 -15.69 -1.32
N ASN A 330 8.37 -15.75 -0.04
CA ASN A 330 9.20 -16.33 1.03
C ASN A 330 9.41 -17.85 0.84
N ASP A 331 8.34 -18.57 0.52
CA ASP A 331 8.38 -20.02 0.29
C ASP A 331 9.22 -20.38 -0.95
N PHE A 332 9.21 -19.55 -1.99
CA PHE A 332 10.15 -19.69 -3.11
C PHE A 332 11.61 -19.48 -2.66
N GLY A 333 11.87 -18.44 -1.84
CA GLY A 333 13.18 -18.23 -1.21
C GLY A 333 13.66 -19.43 -0.39
N ASN A 334 12.73 -20.15 0.26
CA ASN A 334 12.99 -21.38 1.01
C ASN A 334 13.21 -22.64 0.13
N GLY A 335 13.00 -22.54 -1.18
CA GLY A 335 13.12 -23.67 -2.11
C GLY A 335 11.90 -24.61 -2.09
N GLU A 336 10.72 -24.11 -1.74
CA GLU A 336 9.51 -24.94 -1.61
C GLU A 336 8.67 -25.01 -2.88
N THR A 337 9.00 -24.22 -3.89
CA THR A 337 8.31 -24.27 -5.17
C THR A 337 9.22 -23.98 -6.35
N VAL A 338 8.90 -24.57 -7.50
CA VAL A 338 9.66 -24.38 -8.73
C VAL A 338 9.28 -23.09 -9.45
N PHE A 339 7.98 -22.79 -9.54
CA PHE A 339 7.44 -21.54 -10.09
C PHE A 339 6.72 -20.72 -9.01
N THR A 340 6.76 -19.40 -9.14
CA THR A 340 5.89 -18.50 -8.38
C THR A 340 5.68 -17.18 -9.13
N ASN A 341 4.63 -16.42 -8.78
CA ASN A 341 4.58 -15.00 -9.09
C ASN A 341 5.37 -14.22 -8.04
N MET A 342 6.60 -13.81 -8.37
CA MET A 342 7.50 -13.22 -7.38
C MET A 342 7.02 -11.84 -6.95
N VAL A 343 7.05 -11.59 -5.66
CA VAL A 343 6.81 -10.26 -5.10
C VAL A 343 8.06 -9.40 -5.39
N PRO A 344 7.95 -8.28 -6.16
CA PRO A 344 9.13 -7.56 -6.65
C PRO A 344 10.10 -7.12 -5.54
N TRP A 345 9.59 -6.59 -4.43
CA TRP A 345 10.41 -6.13 -3.30
C TRP A 345 11.03 -7.27 -2.46
N LEU A 346 10.55 -8.52 -2.61
CA LEU A 346 11.17 -9.70 -1.97
C LEU A 346 12.16 -10.41 -2.88
N SER A 347 12.18 -10.07 -4.18
CA SER A 347 12.90 -10.81 -5.23
C SER A 347 14.40 -10.93 -4.94
N SER A 348 15.05 -9.85 -4.49
CA SER A 348 16.49 -9.85 -4.14
C SER A 348 16.80 -10.76 -2.94
N SER A 349 15.96 -10.73 -1.90
CA SER A 349 16.12 -11.58 -0.72
C SER A 349 15.93 -13.06 -1.06
N ALA A 350 14.93 -13.37 -1.88
CA ALA A 350 14.70 -14.71 -2.39
C ALA A 350 15.90 -15.19 -3.22
N ALA A 351 16.40 -14.37 -4.14
CA ALA A 351 17.57 -14.69 -4.97
C ALA A 351 18.84 -14.95 -4.13
N ASN A 352 19.09 -14.17 -3.08
CA ASN A 352 20.19 -14.41 -2.15
C ASN A 352 20.05 -15.77 -1.43
N SER A 353 18.82 -16.11 -1.05
CA SER A 353 18.51 -17.40 -0.41
C SER A 353 18.76 -18.57 -1.36
N LEU A 354 18.38 -18.43 -2.64
CA LEU A 354 18.69 -19.40 -3.70
C LEU A 354 20.20 -19.52 -3.92
N ALA A 355 20.92 -18.40 -4.04
CA ALA A 355 22.36 -18.37 -4.28
C ALA A 355 23.15 -19.10 -3.18
N ASN A 356 22.73 -18.97 -1.91
CA ASN A 356 23.31 -19.71 -0.79
C ASN A 356 23.19 -21.24 -0.91
N ARG A 357 22.25 -21.74 -1.73
CA ARG A 357 22.09 -23.16 -2.08
C ARG A 357 22.68 -23.52 -3.46
N GLY A 358 23.40 -22.58 -4.08
CA GLY A 358 23.88 -22.70 -5.46
C GLY A 358 22.73 -22.88 -6.46
N GLU A 359 21.59 -22.25 -6.20
CA GLU A 359 20.43 -22.14 -7.08
C GLU A 359 20.38 -20.70 -7.64
N SER A 360 19.60 -20.48 -8.69
CA SER A 360 19.38 -19.15 -9.26
C SER A 360 18.00 -19.06 -9.91
N MET A 361 17.56 -17.83 -10.19
CA MET A 361 16.20 -17.52 -10.62
C MET A 361 16.16 -16.99 -12.05
N GLY A 362 15.23 -17.51 -12.84
CA GLY A 362 14.86 -16.99 -14.16
C GLY A 362 13.47 -16.33 -14.13
N ILE A 363 13.16 -15.60 -15.20
CA ILE A 363 11.86 -14.94 -15.41
C ILE A 363 11.29 -15.38 -16.77
N VAL A 364 9.97 -15.52 -16.85
CA VAL A 364 9.26 -15.85 -18.10
C VAL A 364 7.91 -15.10 -18.15
N PRO A 365 7.42 -14.72 -19.34
CA PRO A 365 6.05 -14.20 -19.46
C PRO A 365 5.02 -15.26 -19.07
N PHE A 366 3.85 -14.84 -18.58
CA PHE A 366 2.73 -15.77 -18.38
C PHE A 366 2.31 -16.36 -19.73
N PRO A 367 2.11 -17.68 -19.87
CA PRO A 367 1.88 -18.32 -21.16
C PRO A 367 0.57 -17.88 -21.82
N ARG A 368 0.55 -17.88 -23.16
CA ARG A 368 -0.65 -17.59 -23.96
C ARG A 368 -1.59 -18.80 -24.04
N PRO A 369 -2.89 -18.63 -24.29
CA PRO A 369 -3.75 -19.75 -24.68
C PRO A 369 -3.31 -20.34 -26.02
N ASP A 370 -3.62 -21.62 -26.24
CA ASP A 370 -3.17 -22.38 -27.41
C ASP A 370 -3.64 -21.80 -28.75
N HIS A 371 -4.80 -21.13 -28.76
CA HIS A 371 -5.44 -20.65 -29.98
C HIS A 371 -4.89 -19.31 -30.50
N LEU A 372 -4.15 -18.55 -29.69
CA LEU A 372 -3.54 -17.29 -30.12
C LEU A 372 -2.18 -17.55 -30.78
N ALA A 373 -1.81 -16.76 -31.79
CA ALA A 373 -0.44 -16.81 -32.31
C ALA A 373 0.55 -16.17 -31.31
N PRO A 374 1.86 -16.50 -31.35
CA PRO A 374 2.86 -15.87 -30.49
C PRO A 374 2.94 -14.34 -30.59
N ASP A 375 2.63 -13.79 -31.77
CA ASP A 375 2.62 -12.36 -32.10
C ASP A 375 1.21 -11.75 -32.13
N ASP A 376 0.19 -12.49 -31.66
CA ASP A 376 -1.17 -11.98 -31.60
C ASP A 376 -1.24 -10.80 -30.61
N PRO A 377 -1.77 -9.63 -31.00
CA PRO A 377 -1.85 -8.46 -30.13
C PRO A 377 -2.75 -8.66 -28.90
N LYS A 378 -3.59 -9.70 -28.88
CA LYS A 378 -4.33 -10.11 -27.69
C LYS A 378 -3.45 -10.75 -26.63
N TYR A 379 -2.33 -11.38 -27.00
CA TYR A 379 -1.42 -11.94 -26.03
C TYR A 379 -0.61 -10.82 -25.36
N GLN A 380 -1.04 -10.43 -24.16
CA GLN A 380 -0.41 -9.37 -23.40
C GLN A 380 0.02 -9.87 -22.03
N GLN A 381 1.07 -9.24 -21.49
CA GLN A 381 1.39 -9.37 -20.08
C GLN A 381 0.58 -8.36 -19.28
N THR A 382 0.36 -8.64 -18.00
CA THR A 382 -0.32 -7.70 -17.11
C THR A 382 0.63 -6.59 -16.69
N SER A 383 0.12 -5.36 -16.69
CA SER A 383 0.80 -4.20 -16.14
C SER A 383 -0.24 -3.29 -15.47
N VAL A 384 -0.12 -3.14 -14.15
CA VAL A 384 -1.03 -2.33 -13.34
C VAL A 384 -0.52 -0.89 -13.19
N ILE A 385 -1.42 0.02 -12.84
CA ILE A 385 -1.04 1.28 -12.21
C ILE A 385 -0.47 0.98 -10.81
N MET A 386 0.58 1.69 -10.41
CA MET A 386 1.11 1.63 -9.05
C MET A 386 0.67 2.87 -8.25
N ASP A 387 1.57 3.45 -7.48
CA ASP A 387 1.32 4.76 -6.90
C ASP A 387 1.14 5.80 -8.04
N THR A 388 0.31 6.81 -7.82
CA THR A 388 0.05 7.86 -8.83
C THR A 388 -0.05 9.22 -8.20
N CYS A 389 0.14 10.26 -8.99
CA CYS A 389 -0.14 11.64 -8.61
C CYS A 389 -1.46 12.12 -9.21
N GLY A 390 -2.14 13.03 -8.53
CA GLY A 390 -3.31 13.73 -9.03
C GLY A 390 -3.23 15.23 -8.72
N ILE A 391 -4.17 16.00 -9.25
CA ILE A 391 -4.34 17.42 -8.92
C ILE A 391 -5.67 17.57 -8.18
N LEU A 392 -5.65 18.14 -6.98
CA LEU A 392 -6.86 18.37 -6.18
C LEU A 392 -7.71 19.50 -6.76
N LYS A 393 -9.04 19.39 -6.65
CA LYS A 393 -9.98 20.49 -6.93
C LYS A 393 -9.71 21.67 -5.99
N GLY A 394 -9.97 22.88 -6.50
CA GLY A 394 -9.76 24.14 -5.76
C GLY A 394 -8.59 24.99 -6.29
N LEU A 395 -7.71 24.43 -7.11
CA LEU A 395 -6.65 25.20 -7.77
C LEU A 395 -7.16 25.92 -9.02
N SER A 396 -6.56 27.08 -9.35
CA SER A 396 -6.86 27.79 -10.60
C SER A 396 -6.26 27.07 -11.81
N LYS A 397 -6.79 27.36 -13.01
CA LYS A 397 -6.27 26.77 -14.26
C LYS A 397 -4.79 27.06 -14.47
N GLU A 398 -4.37 28.29 -14.17
CA GLU A 398 -2.98 28.74 -14.32
C GLU A 398 -2.05 28.02 -13.33
N ARG A 399 -2.51 27.83 -12.09
CA ARG A 399 -1.74 27.12 -11.05
C ARG A 399 -1.61 25.64 -11.40
N THR A 400 -2.69 25.00 -11.87
CA THR A 400 -2.68 23.62 -12.37
C THR A 400 -1.74 23.46 -13.57
N GLU A 401 -1.83 24.34 -14.58
CA GLU A 401 -0.96 24.29 -15.75
C GLU A 401 0.53 24.44 -15.37
N LEU A 402 0.84 25.36 -14.44
CA LEU A 402 2.21 25.54 -13.94
C LEU A 402 2.73 24.30 -13.21
N ALA A 403 1.91 23.72 -12.32
CA ALA A 403 2.26 22.51 -11.58
C ALA A 403 2.53 21.33 -12.53
N LEU A 404 1.68 21.10 -13.53
CA LEU A 404 1.83 20.02 -14.50
C LEU A 404 3.07 20.20 -15.39
N LYS A 405 3.38 21.43 -15.80
CA LYS A 405 4.62 21.73 -16.55
C LYS A 405 5.86 21.50 -15.70
N ALA A 406 5.83 21.89 -14.43
CA ALA A 406 6.94 21.67 -13.50
C ALA A 406 7.16 20.17 -13.23
N TYR A 407 6.06 19.42 -13.05
CA TYR A 407 6.08 17.95 -12.91
C TYR A 407 6.70 17.27 -14.13
N LYS A 408 6.26 17.65 -15.33
CA LYS A 408 6.82 17.15 -16.59
C LYS A 408 8.32 17.43 -16.68
N LEU A 409 8.74 18.67 -16.45
CA LEU A 409 10.15 19.06 -16.53
C LEU A 409 11.00 18.31 -15.49
N TYR A 410 10.50 18.16 -14.26
CA TYR A 410 11.15 17.38 -13.21
C TYR A 410 11.42 15.95 -13.67
N PHE A 411 10.38 15.19 -14.04
CA PHE A 411 10.54 13.77 -14.35
C PHE A 411 11.29 13.53 -15.66
N ASN A 412 11.12 14.38 -16.67
CA ASN A 412 11.94 14.31 -17.88
C ASN A 412 13.43 14.49 -17.53
N THR A 413 13.76 15.46 -16.69
CA THR A 413 15.15 15.74 -16.30
C THR A 413 15.72 14.62 -15.43
N PHE A 414 14.92 14.15 -14.48
CA PHE A 414 15.26 13.04 -13.58
C PHE A 414 15.64 11.78 -14.38
N TYR A 415 14.78 11.34 -15.29
CA TYR A 415 15.04 10.13 -16.07
C TYR A 415 16.12 10.30 -17.14
N LYS A 416 16.32 11.49 -17.71
CA LYS A 416 17.49 11.79 -18.55
C LYS A 416 18.80 11.65 -17.76
N ALA A 417 18.82 12.15 -16.52
CA ALA A 417 19.99 12.02 -15.66
C ALA A 417 20.28 10.56 -15.29
N LEU A 418 19.25 9.75 -14.99
CA LEU A 418 19.41 8.32 -14.69
C LEU A 418 19.81 7.49 -15.91
N ALA A 419 19.26 7.79 -17.09
CA ALA A 419 19.61 7.11 -18.34
C ALA A 419 21.01 7.51 -18.85
N GLY A 420 21.50 8.69 -18.45
CA GLY A 420 22.71 9.29 -19.00
C GLY A 420 22.55 9.69 -20.48
N THR A 421 21.34 10.01 -20.92
CA THR A 421 21.03 10.42 -22.30
C THR A 421 20.16 11.68 -22.34
N ASP A 422 19.87 12.18 -23.54
CA ASP A 422 18.97 13.31 -23.77
C ASP A 422 17.49 12.91 -23.81
N LYS A 423 17.18 11.62 -23.65
CA LYS A 423 15.82 11.06 -23.70
C LYS A 423 15.45 10.32 -22.42
N ALA A 424 14.34 10.70 -21.80
CA ALA A 424 13.87 10.05 -20.58
C ALA A 424 13.52 8.57 -20.82
N MET A 425 12.90 8.27 -21.97
CA MET A 425 12.46 6.91 -22.32
C MET A 425 13.60 5.92 -22.55
N ASP A 426 14.85 6.38 -22.70
CA ASP A 426 16.01 5.48 -22.80
C ASP A 426 16.30 4.77 -21.46
N TYR A 427 15.78 5.27 -20.34
CA TYR A 427 16.02 4.73 -19.00
C TYR A 427 15.72 3.23 -18.90
N LEU A 428 14.53 2.80 -19.35
CA LEU A 428 14.13 1.39 -19.27
C LEU A 428 15.10 0.50 -20.05
N GLU A 429 15.62 0.95 -21.18
CA GLU A 429 16.58 0.15 -21.95
C GLU A 429 17.98 0.15 -21.32
N LYS A 430 18.46 1.32 -20.89
CA LYS A 430 19.83 1.53 -20.39
C LYS A 430 20.06 0.95 -19.00
N ASN A 431 19.04 0.97 -18.16
CA ASN A 431 19.15 0.54 -16.76
C ASN A 431 18.58 -0.88 -16.53
N SER A 432 18.06 -1.54 -17.58
CA SER A 432 17.50 -2.90 -17.48
C SER A 432 18.47 -3.94 -16.92
N GLU A 433 19.75 -3.88 -17.30
CA GLU A 433 20.74 -4.86 -16.82
C GLU A 433 20.95 -4.74 -15.30
N SER A 434 21.19 -3.51 -14.82
CA SER A 434 21.31 -3.21 -13.40
C SER A 434 20.02 -3.53 -12.63
N ALA A 435 18.85 -3.22 -13.20
CA ALA A 435 17.56 -3.50 -12.58
C ALA A 435 17.27 -5.00 -12.48
N ALA A 436 17.61 -5.79 -13.52
CA ALA A 436 17.45 -7.24 -13.51
C ALA A 436 18.37 -7.90 -12.46
N LEU A 437 19.62 -7.44 -12.36
CA LEU A 437 20.57 -7.89 -11.33
C LEU A 437 20.11 -7.51 -9.93
N ALA A 438 19.64 -6.27 -9.72
CA ALA A 438 19.11 -5.81 -8.44
C ALA A 438 17.88 -6.63 -7.99
N SER A 439 17.07 -7.06 -8.96
CA SER A 439 15.92 -7.95 -8.76
C SER A 439 16.33 -9.42 -8.53
N GLY A 440 17.61 -9.76 -8.68
CA GLY A 440 18.12 -11.11 -8.42
C GLY A 440 17.94 -12.12 -9.56
N PHE A 441 17.67 -11.65 -10.79
CA PHE A 441 17.58 -12.54 -11.96
C PHE A 441 18.97 -12.94 -12.46
N ASP A 442 19.13 -14.21 -12.81
CA ASP A 442 20.39 -14.75 -13.33
C ASP A 442 20.56 -14.44 -14.82
N ILE A 443 20.99 -13.22 -15.11
CA ILE A 443 21.33 -12.77 -16.47
C ILE A 443 22.73 -13.23 -16.91
N MET A 444 23.47 -13.90 -16.02
CA MET A 444 24.83 -14.41 -16.30
C MET A 444 24.86 -15.92 -16.53
N HIS A 445 23.70 -16.60 -16.44
CA HIS A 445 23.58 -18.02 -16.67
C HIS A 445 24.14 -18.41 -18.05
N PRO A 446 25.03 -19.41 -18.18
CA PRO A 446 25.73 -19.71 -19.43
C PRO A 446 24.83 -20.03 -20.63
N LYS A 447 23.62 -20.56 -20.36
CA LYS A 447 22.67 -20.98 -21.41
C LYS A 447 21.57 -19.97 -21.66
N ILE A 448 21.02 -19.36 -20.61
CA ILE A 448 19.78 -18.57 -20.69
C ILE A 448 19.94 -17.14 -20.17
N GLY A 449 21.12 -16.71 -19.73
CA GLY A 449 21.30 -15.39 -19.11
C GLY A 449 20.88 -14.23 -20.02
N LYS A 450 21.24 -14.30 -21.31
CA LYS A 450 20.77 -13.34 -22.32
C LYS A 450 19.25 -13.37 -22.49
N ASP A 451 18.67 -14.56 -22.55
CA ASP A 451 17.22 -14.72 -22.74
C ASP A 451 16.44 -14.21 -21.52
N THR A 452 16.95 -14.43 -20.31
CA THR A 452 16.45 -13.85 -19.06
C THR A 452 16.40 -12.33 -19.16
N LEU A 453 17.47 -11.67 -19.62
CA LEU A 453 17.52 -10.22 -19.79
C LEU A 453 16.56 -9.73 -20.89
N ASP A 454 16.50 -10.42 -22.03
CA ASP A 454 15.61 -10.06 -23.13
C ASP A 454 14.13 -10.19 -22.72
N ILE A 455 13.78 -11.21 -21.93
CA ILE A 455 12.44 -11.37 -21.35
C ILE A 455 12.14 -10.30 -20.30
N PHE A 456 13.08 -9.98 -19.41
CA PHE A 456 12.92 -8.90 -18.45
C PHE A 456 12.60 -7.58 -19.16
N LYS A 457 13.35 -7.26 -20.23
CA LYS A 457 13.10 -6.08 -21.08
C LYS A 457 11.73 -6.12 -21.76
N TYR A 458 11.30 -7.29 -22.22
CA TYR A 458 9.97 -7.48 -22.81
C TYR A 458 8.87 -7.18 -21.80
N ILE A 459 8.97 -7.70 -20.58
CA ILE A 459 8.00 -7.45 -19.50
C ILE A 459 8.02 -5.96 -19.09
N ALA A 460 9.20 -5.36 -18.94
CA ALA A 460 9.36 -3.96 -18.55
C ALA A 460 8.78 -2.95 -19.55
N LYS A 461 8.61 -3.35 -20.81
CA LYS A 461 8.00 -2.52 -21.86
C LYS A 461 6.48 -2.68 -21.93
N THR A 462 5.86 -3.48 -21.07
CA THR A 462 4.42 -3.70 -21.08
C THR A 462 3.70 -2.42 -20.64
N PRO A 463 2.91 -1.77 -21.53
CA PRO A 463 2.15 -0.59 -21.16
C PRO A 463 1.09 -0.96 -20.11
N VAL A 464 0.74 -0.02 -19.24
CA VAL A 464 -0.35 -0.19 -18.29
C VAL A 464 -1.62 -0.58 -19.04
N ASN A 465 -2.23 -1.69 -18.65
CA ASN A 465 -3.42 -2.24 -19.27
C ASN A 465 -4.47 -2.75 -18.27
N GLU A 466 -4.19 -2.66 -16.97
CA GLU A 466 -5.06 -3.10 -15.88
C GLU A 466 -5.21 -2.01 -14.80
N PHE A 467 -6.44 -1.75 -14.38
CA PHE A 467 -6.78 -0.71 -13.41
C PHE A 467 -7.51 -1.24 -12.17
N VAL A 468 -7.75 -2.55 -12.08
CA VAL A 468 -8.59 -3.18 -11.05
C VAL A 468 -8.26 -2.78 -9.61
N GLU A 469 -6.97 -2.70 -9.25
CA GLU A 469 -6.52 -2.31 -7.91
C GLU A 469 -6.81 -0.83 -7.65
N SER A 470 -6.42 0.03 -8.60
CA SER A 470 -6.55 1.49 -8.47
C SER A 470 -7.99 1.97 -8.53
N ILE A 471 -8.93 1.18 -9.05
CA ILE A 471 -10.36 1.53 -9.01
C ILE A 471 -11.10 0.86 -7.85
N GLY A 472 -10.42 0.07 -7.01
CA GLY A 472 -11.00 -0.45 -5.76
C GLY A 472 -11.90 -1.68 -5.90
N ILE A 473 -11.89 -2.39 -7.02
CA ILE A 473 -12.73 -3.60 -7.23
C ILE A 473 -11.95 -4.92 -7.16
N TYR A 474 -10.64 -4.87 -6.92
CA TYR A 474 -9.79 -6.06 -6.95
C TYR A 474 -10.28 -7.18 -6.05
N ASN A 475 -10.45 -6.92 -4.74
CA ASN A 475 -10.90 -7.96 -3.81
C ASN A 475 -12.36 -8.38 -4.04
N LEU A 476 -13.23 -7.46 -4.47
CA LEU A 476 -14.63 -7.79 -4.80
C LEU A 476 -14.69 -8.84 -5.91
N TRP A 477 -13.81 -8.76 -6.92
CA TRP A 477 -13.72 -9.73 -7.99
C TRP A 477 -12.86 -10.95 -7.61
N SER A 478 -11.64 -10.74 -7.12
CA SER A 478 -10.65 -11.79 -6.94
C SER A 478 -10.98 -12.72 -5.78
N GLU A 479 -11.51 -12.18 -4.68
CA GLU A 479 -11.87 -12.98 -3.51
C GLU A 479 -13.35 -13.37 -3.58
N GLY A 480 -14.24 -12.38 -3.76
CA GLY A 480 -15.69 -12.56 -3.73
C GLY A 480 -16.29 -13.32 -4.91
N ILE A 481 -15.57 -13.49 -6.02
CA ILE A 481 -16.07 -14.26 -7.18
C ILE A 481 -15.07 -15.35 -7.57
N VAL A 482 -13.82 -14.99 -7.89
CA VAL A 482 -12.82 -15.97 -8.34
C VAL A 482 -12.48 -16.94 -7.22
N GLY A 483 -12.05 -16.43 -6.07
CA GLY A 483 -11.66 -17.23 -4.90
C GLY A 483 -12.78 -18.16 -4.43
N GLU A 484 -13.97 -17.62 -4.19
CA GLU A 484 -15.12 -18.42 -3.76
C GLU A 484 -15.47 -19.53 -4.76
N SER A 485 -15.40 -19.24 -6.06
CA SER A 485 -15.69 -20.25 -7.10
C SER A 485 -14.62 -21.33 -7.25
N ILE A 486 -13.34 -21.00 -7.07
CA ILE A 486 -12.23 -21.97 -7.14
C ILE A 486 -12.30 -22.90 -5.93
N TYR A 487 -12.45 -22.34 -4.72
CA TYR A 487 -12.42 -23.10 -3.47
C TYR A 487 -13.77 -23.69 -3.04
N GLY A 488 -14.87 -23.33 -3.72
CA GLY A 488 -16.21 -23.83 -3.40
C GLY A 488 -16.72 -23.36 -2.04
N LEU A 489 -16.31 -22.15 -1.62
CA LEU A 489 -16.72 -21.55 -0.36
C LEU A 489 -18.02 -20.75 -0.55
N ASN A 490 -18.73 -20.47 0.55
CA ASN A 490 -19.99 -19.70 0.56
C ASN A 490 -21.09 -20.23 -0.38
N ASN A 491 -21.06 -21.52 -0.71
CA ASN A 491 -21.92 -22.14 -1.73
C ASN A 491 -21.79 -21.52 -3.12
N SER A 492 -20.66 -20.86 -3.42
CA SER A 492 -20.39 -20.31 -4.74
C SER A 492 -20.27 -21.43 -5.78
N PRO A 493 -20.95 -21.30 -6.94
CA PRO A 493 -20.74 -22.19 -8.07
C PRO A 493 -19.38 -21.93 -8.73
N LYS A 494 -19.07 -22.68 -9.80
CA LYS A 494 -17.90 -22.39 -10.64
C LYS A 494 -18.03 -21.03 -11.34
N TYR A 495 -16.88 -20.48 -11.73
CA TYR A 495 -16.74 -19.07 -12.10
C TYR A 495 -17.69 -18.62 -13.22
N ASP A 496 -17.95 -19.49 -14.20
CA ASP A 496 -18.83 -19.21 -15.34
C ASP A 496 -20.25 -18.83 -14.92
N VAL A 497 -20.75 -19.43 -13.84
CA VAL A 497 -22.03 -19.14 -13.20
C VAL A 497 -21.89 -18.05 -12.13
N ALA A 498 -20.83 -18.12 -11.31
CA ALA A 498 -20.63 -17.19 -10.20
C ALA A 498 -20.51 -15.74 -10.67
N VAL A 499 -19.74 -15.48 -11.74
CA VAL A 499 -19.58 -14.13 -12.28
C VAL A 499 -20.89 -13.57 -12.82
N ASP A 500 -21.74 -14.40 -13.43
CA ASP A 500 -23.04 -13.94 -13.94
C ASP A 500 -24.01 -13.58 -12.81
N ALA A 501 -23.91 -14.26 -11.66
CA ALA A 501 -24.71 -13.98 -10.48
C ALA A 501 -24.23 -12.72 -9.74
N GLU A 502 -22.92 -12.57 -9.57
CA GLU A 502 -22.35 -11.62 -8.61
C GLU A 502 -21.77 -10.33 -9.23
N LYS A 503 -21.54 -10.26 -10.55
CA LYS A 503 -20.92 -9.08 -11.21
C LYS A 503 -21.68 -7.77 -11.00
N ASN A 504 -22.96 -7.83 -10.66
CA ASN A 504 -23.75 -6.62 -10.37
C ASN A 504 -23.20 -5.83 -9.19
N SER A 505 -22.57 -6.48 -8.22
CA SER A 505 -21.87 -5.81 -7.11
C SER A 505 -20.70 -4.94 -7.60
N LEU A 506 -19.93 -5.44 -8.56
CA LEU A 506 -18.85 -4.69 -9.22
C LEU A 506 -19.41 -3.50 -10.00
N ILE A 507 -20.47 -3.72 -10.77
CA ILE A 507 -21.13 -2.67 -11.56
C ILE A 507 -21.69 -1.57 -10.66
N GLU A 508 -22.31 -1.93 -9.53
CA GLU A 508 -22.85 -0.97 -8.57
C GLU A 508 -21.76 -0.12 -7.91
N TYR A 509 -20.64 -0.73 -7.53
CA TYR A 509 -19.47 -0.01 -7.02
C TYR A 509 -18.94 1.01 -8.05
N LEU A 510 -18.73 0.55 -9.29
CA LEU A 510 -18.24 1.40 -10.37
C LEU A 510 -19.23 2.54 -10.70
N SER A 511 -20.54 2.24 -10.72
CA SER A 511 -21.58 3.24 -10.97
C SER A 511 -21.67 4.29 -9.86
N THR A 512 -21.43 3.90 -8.60
CA THR A 512 -21.39 4.84 -7.47
C THR A 512 -20.25 5.82 -7.63
N THR A 513 -19.07 5.32 -7.99
CA THR A 513 -17.89 6.16 -8.28
C THR A 513 -18.13 7.09 -9.47
N GLU A 514 -18.69 6.57 -10.56
CA GLU A 514 -19.01 7.37 -11.75
C GLU A 514 -20.02 8.49 -11.43
N LYS A 515 -21.08 8.20 -10.66
CA LYS A 515 -22.05 9.22 -10.20
C LYS A 515 -21.39 10.30 -9.35
N ALA A 516 -20.48 9.92 -8.46
CA ALA A 516 -19.73 10.88 -7.66
C ALA A 516 -18.89 11.81 -8.57
N LEU A 517 -18.17 11.25 -9.54
CA LEU A 517 -17.35 12.00 -10.51
C LEU A 517 -18.18 12.93 -11.41
N MET A 518 -19.44 12.59 -11.70
CA MET A 518 -20.37 13.46 -12.45
C MET A 518 -20.96 14.60 -11.62
N SER A 519 -20.77 14.61 -10.30
CA SER A 519 -21.29 15.66 -9.43
C SER A 519 -20.35 16.88 -9.34
N ASP A 520 -20.90 18.04 -8.98
CA ASP A 520 -20.12 19.28 -8.82
C ASP A 520 -19.43 19.40 -7.45
N LYS A 521 -19.68 18.47 -6.52
CA LYS A 521 -19.21 18.57 -5.13
C LYS A 521 -18.37 17.34 -4.75
N PRO A 522 -17.43 17.50 -3.80
CA PRO A 522 -16.85 16.35 -3.14
C PRO A 522 -17.91 15.47 -2.50
N THR A 523 -17.67 14.17 -2.49
CA THR A 523 -18.49 13.15 -1.83
C THR A 523 -17.70 12.61 -0.64
N ASP A 524 -18.35 12.50 0.50
CA ASP A 524 -17.81 11.74 1.61
C ASP A 524 -18.19 10.26 1.45
N ASN A 525 -17.17 9.42 1.29
CA ASN A 525 -17.30 7.97 1.13
C ASN A 525 -16.44 7.21 2.14
N ILE A 526 -15.99 7.88 3.20
CA ILE A 526 -15.22 7.26 4.26
C ILE A 526 -16.21 6.82 5.33
N ALA A 527 -16.12 5.55 5.73
CA ALA A 527 -16.95 5.05 6.81
C ALA A 527 -16.39 5.49 8.18
N PRO A 528 -17.26 5.73 9.18
CA PRO A 528 -16.81 6.04 10.52
C PRO A 528 -16.03 4.89 11.14
N LYS A 529 -15.05 5.21 11.99
CA LYS A 529 -14.28 4.23 12.77
C LYS A 529 -14.88 4.12 14.16
N ILE A 530 -15.13 2.88 14.61
CA ILE A 530 -15.57 2.57 15.98
C ILE A 530 -14.39 1.92 16.70
N GLU A 531 -13.88 2.58 17.73
CA GLU A 531 -12.68 2.15 18.46
C GLU A 531 -12.95 2.12 19.96
N LYS A 532 -12.19 1.28 20.68
CA LYS A 532 -12.18 1.32 22.15
C LYS A 532 -11.59 2.65 22.61
N ILE A 533 -12.22 3.30 23.57
CA ILE A 533 -11.72 4.53 24.19
C ILE A 533 -10.35 4.29 24.84
N ASP A 534 -10.17 3.14 25.47
CA ASP A 534 -8.85 2.65 25.92
C ASP A 534 -8.54 1.31 25.25
N ALA A 535 -7.63 1.34 24.27
CA ALA A 535 -7.22 0.15 23.54
C ALA A 535 -6.54 -0.90 24.43
N ASN A 536 -5.93 -0.51 25.55
CA ASN A 536 -5.18 -1.39 26.44
C ASN A 536 -6.09 -2.13 27.43
N ILE A 537 -7.29 -1.60 27.69
CA ILE A 537 -8.24 -2.23 28.61
C ILE A 537 -9.10 -3.23 27.81
N PRO A 538 -9.16 -4.51 28.22
CA PRO A 538 -10.08 -5.46 27.63
C PRO A 538 -11.53 -5.16 28.03
N VAL A 539 -12.47 -5.52 27.17
CA VAL A 539 -13.89 -5.41 27.47
C VAL A 539 -14.28 -6.59 28.36
N ALA A 540 -14.47 -6.34 29.65
CA ALA A 540 -14.71 -7.40 30.63
C ALA A 540 -15.88 -7.07 31.57
N PHE A 541 -16.72 -8.07 31.86
CA PHE A 541 -17.87 -7.95 32.76
C PHE A 541 -17.96 -9.15 33.71
N PRO A 542 -18.44 -8.97 34.94
CA PRO A 542 -18.68 -10.09 35.83
C PRO A 542 -19.83 -10.96 35.32
N VAL A 543 -19.75 -12.27 35.57
CA VAL A 543 -20.83 -13.21 35.24
C VAL A 543 -22.14 -12.80 35.92
N GLY A 544 -23.24 -12.86 35.17
CA GLY A 544 -24.58 -12.41 35.57
C GLY A 544 -24.84 -10.92 35.32
N THR A 545 -23.96 -10.20 34.62
CA THR A 545 -24.20 -8.81 34.22
C THR A 545 -25.45 -8.69 33.35
N ASP A 546 -26.34 -7.75 33.68
CA ASP A 546 -27.50 -7.42 32.87
C ASP A 546 -27.06 -6.59 31.66
N SER A 547 -27.00 -7.23 30.49
CA SER A 547 -26.49 -6.62 29.26
C SER A 547 -27.29 -5.41 28.79
N SER A 548 -28.57 -5.30 29.18
CA SER A 548 -29.42 -4.14 28.84
C SER A 548 -29.02 -2.85 29.56
N LYS A 549 -28.17 -2.95 30.59
CA LYS A 549 -27.68 -1.82 31.39
C LYS A 549 -26.25 -1.41 31.06
N ILE A 550 -25.60 -2.11 30.13
CA ILE A 550 -24.23 -1.78 29.72
C ILE A 550 -24.29 -0.52 28.84
N ASP A 551 -23.59 0.52 29.27
CA ASP A 551 -23.39 1.72 28.46
C ASP A 551 -22.13 1.58 27.60
N TRP A 552 -22.33 1.09 26.37
CA TRP A 552 -21.26 0.87 25.41
C TRP A 552 -20.55 2.15 24.97
N SER A 553 -21.15 3.33 25.13
CA SER A 553 -20.53 4.62 24.81
C SER A 553 -19.39 4.99 25.77
N THR A 554 -19.29 4.32 26.92
CA THR A 554 -18.18 4.49 27.87
C THR A 554 -16.98 3.60 27.55
N ILE A 555 -17.14 2.65 26.63
CA ILE A 555 -16.13 1.67 26.24
C ILE A 555 -15.65 1.94 24.82
N PHE A 556 -16.58 2.32 23.93
CA PHE A 556 -16.33 2.60 22.52
C PHE A 556 -16.71 4.03 22.16
N ALA A 557 -15.93 4.62 21.27
CA ALA A 557 -16.24 5.87 20.61
C ALA A 557 -16.28 5.66 19.10
N ALA A 558 -17.16 6.40 18.42
CA ALA A 558 -17.22 6.44 16.98
C ALA A 558 -16.75 7.81 16.48
N LYS A 559 -15.90 7.82 15.48
CA LYS A 559 -15.38 9.05 14.86
C LYS A 559 -15.33 8.90 13.35
N ASP A 560 -15.73 9.97 12.69
CA ASP A 560 -15.64 10.17 11.26
C ASP A 560 -14.69 11.34 10.93
N ASN A 561 -14.07 11.33 9.75
CA ASN A 561 -13.13 12.37 9.34
C ASN A 561 -13.83 13.66 8.87
N VAL A 562 -15.08 13.61 8.41
CA VAL A 562 -15.88 14.77 8.01
C VAL A 562 -16.83 15.18 9.13
N ASP A 563 -17.52 14.23 9.75
CA ASP A 563 -18.54 14.51 10.78
C ASP A 563 -17.97 14.65 12.20
N GLY A 564 -16.72 14.24 12.43
CA GLY A 564 -16.10 14.30 13.76
C GLY A 564 -16.60 13.20 14.70
N GLU A 565 -16.81 13.50 15.97
CA GLU A 565 -17.32 12.51 16.94
C GLU A 565 -18.79 12.20 16.66
N LEU A 566 -19.13 10.90 16.58
CA LEU A 566 -20.48 10.41 16.38
C LEU A 566 -21.10 9.93 17.69
N ASP A 567 -22.41 10.14 17.84
CA ASP A 567 -23.15 9.66 19.00
C ASP A 567 -23.37 8.14 18.92
N MET A 568 -22.72 7.40 19.83
CA MET A 568 -22.85 5.94 19.95
C MET A 568 -24.27 5.46 20.25
N SER A 569 -25.19 6.34 20.69
CA SER A 569 -26.61 5.98 20.84
C SER A 569 -27.28 5.61 19.50
N GLY A 570 -26.72 6.07 18.38
CA GLY A 570 -27.15 5.72 17.02
C GLY A 570 -26.57 4.40 16.50
N ALA A 571 -25.68 3.74 17.24
CA ALA A 571 -25.06 2.50 16.81
C ALA A 571 -26.01 1.30 16.92
N VAL A 572 -25.98 0.41 15.92
CA VAL A 572 -26.60 -0.92 15.99
C VAL A 572 -25.60 -1.86 16.66
N ILE A 573 -25.92 -2.32 17.86
CA ILE A 573 -25.07 -3.20 18.67
C ILE A 573 -25.65 -4.61 18.68
N ASP A 574 -24.84 -5.59 18.30
CA ASP A 574 -25.13 -7.01 18.38
C ASP A 574 -24.19 -7.68 19.40
N ILE A 575 -24.80 -8.29 20.41
CA ILE A 575 -24.16 -9.02 21.51
C ILE A 575 -24.75 -10.43 21.66
N SER A 576 -25.46 -10.90 20.64
CA SER A 576 -26.13 -12.21 20.65
C SER A 576 -25.15 -13.38 20.74
N GLY A 577 -23.89 -13.17 20.38
CA GLY A 577 -22.79 -14.13 20.54
C GLY A 577 -22.28 -14.28 21.97
N ILE A 578 -22.76 -13.49 22.95
CA ILE A 578 -22.26 -13.50 24.34
C ILE A 578 -23.29 -14.12 25.27
N ASP A 579 -22.87 -15.10 26.07
CA ASP A 579 -23.64 -15.59 27.21
C ASP A 579 -23.13 -14.93 28.50
N PHE A 580 -23.76 -13.83 28.90
CA PHE A 580 -23.41 -13.08 30.11
C PHE A 580 -23.59 -13.89 31.42
N ASN A 581 -24.23 -15.05 31.39
CA ASN A 581 -24.41 -15.92 32.57
C ASN A 581 -23.37 -17.03 32.67
N LYS A 582 -22.40 -17.07 31.75
CA LYS A 582 -21.36 -18.08 31.72
C LYS A 582 -19.99 -17.42 31.65
N VAL A 583 -19.07 -17.87 32.51
CA VAL A 583 -17.67 -17.45 32.44
C VAL A 583 -17.06 -17.93 31.13
N GLY A 584 -16.38 -17.04 30.42
CA GLY A 584 -15.78 -17.35 29.14
C GLY A 584 -15.23 -16.12 28.41
N GLN A 585 -14.41 -16.40 27.40
CA GLN A 585 -13.96 -15.43 26.42
C GLN A 585 -14.79 -15.61 25.14
N TYR A 586 -15.43 -14.54 24.69
CA TYR A 586 -16.32 -14.53 23.54
C TYR A 586 -15.68 -13.71 22.42
N ASP A 587 -14.89 -14.38 21.58
CA ASP A 587 -14.19 -13.74 20.46
C ASP A 587 -15.20 -13.24 19.42
N GLY A 588 -15.13 -11.95 19.09
CA GLY A 588 -16.11 -11.29 18.23
C GLY A 588 -17.53 -11.24 18.82
N GLY A 589 -17.69 -11.47 20.13
CA GLY A 589 -19.00 -11.48 20.77
C GLY A 589 -19.72 -10.13 20.76
N PHE A 590 -18.97 -9.02 20.78
CA PHE A 590 -19.51 -7.68 20.55
C PHE A 590 -19.29 -7.27 19.10
N MET A 591 -20.35 -6.83 18.44
CA MET A 591 -20.33 -6.22 17.13
C MET A 591 -21.08 -4.89 17.19
N ALA A 592 -20.53 -3.84 16.59
CA ALA A 592 -21.23 -2.57 16.46
C ALA A 592 -21.13 -2.04 15.04
N LYS A 593 -22.19 -1.36 14.61
CA LYS A 593 -22.29 -0.65 13.34
C LYS A 593 -22.84 0.75 13.56
N ILE A 594 -22.28 1.75 12.89
CA ILE A 594 -22.80 3.11 12.94
C ILE A 594 -22.70 3.75 11.56
N LYS A 595 -23.68 4.60 11.24
CA LYS A 595 -23.65 5.39 10.00
C LYS A 595 -23.32 6.84 10.31
N ASP A 596 -22.55 7.44 9.41
CA ASP A 596 -22.30 8.88 9.41
C ASP A 596 -23.45 9.65 8.73
N ALA A 597 -23.30 10.97 8.56
CA ALA A 597 -24.31 11.80 7.92
C ALA A 597 -24.40 11.59 6.39
N ALA A 598 -23.33 11.10 5.76
CA ALA A 598 -23.29 10.74 4.35
C ALA A 598 -23.93 9.36 4.07
N GLY A 599 -24.20 8.58 5.11
CA GLY A 599 -24.79 7.24 5.06
C GLY A 599 -23.76 6.11 4.95
N ASN A 600 -22.47 6.39 5.06
CA ASN A 600 -21.43 5.37 5.08
C ASN A 600 -21.50 4.59 6.40
N GLU A 601 -21.44 3.25 6.35
CA GLU A 601 -21.55 2.39 7.53
C GLU A 601 -20.18 1.88 7.97
N GLY A 602 -19.77 2.27 9.17
CA GLY A 602 -18.62 1.72 9.87
C GLY A 602 -19.01 0.54 10.73
N SER A 603 -18.11 -0.44 10.90
CA SER A 603 -18.34 -1.58 11.79
C SER A 603 -17.09 -2.00 12.55
N THR A 604 -17.26 -2.51 13.77
CA THR A 604 -16.18 -3.10 14.58
C THR A 604 -16.64 -4.39 15.26
N SER A 605 -15.68 -5.24 15.61
CA SER A 605 -15.86 -6.40 16.48
C SER A 605 -14.90 -6.31 17.67
N SER A 606 -15.31 -6.84 18.82
CA SER A 606 -14.42 -6.96 19.98
C SER A 606 -14.68 -8.26 20.73
N THR A 607 -13.61 -8.86 21.22
CA THR A 607 -13.71 -9.91 22.24
C THR A 607 -14.29 -9.32 23.53
N VAL A 608 -15.19 -10.07 24.18
CA VAL A 608 -15.74 -9.76 25.49
C VAL A 608 -15.41 -10.88 26.47
N ILE A 609 -14.88 -10.53 27.64
CA ILE A 609 -14.55 -11.47 28.71
C ILE A 609 -15.66 -11.42 29.77
N ILE A 610 -16.24 -12.57 30.07
CA ILE A 610 -17.13 -12.74 31.22
C ILE A 610 -16.35 -13.48 32.30
N TYR A 611 -16.05 -12.80 33.41
CA TYR A 611 -15.21 -13.33 34.49
C TYR A 611 -16.00 -13.64 35.76
N ASP A 612 -15.46 -14.51 36.62
CA ASP A 612 -16.03 -14.79 37.93
C ASP A 612 -15.62 -13.73 38.97
N PRO A 613 -16.52 -12.84 39.43
CA PRO A 613 -16.17 -11.82 40.42
C PRO A 613 -15.88 -12.42 41.80
N ASN A 614 -16.27 -13.67 42.05
CA ASN A 614 -16.02 -14.35 43.31
C ASN A 614 -14.70 -15.13 43.33
N ASN A 615 -13.93 -15.10 42.25
CA ASN A 615 -12.60 -15.70 42.20
C ASN A 615 -11.73 -15.21 43.40
N LYS A 616 -11.00 -16.13 44.02
CA LYS A 616 -10.03 -15.86 45.10
C LYS A 616 -8.64 -16.44 44.79
N GLU A 617 -8.47 -17.05 43.63
CA GLU A 617 -7.20 -17.61 43.20
C GLU A 617 -6.33 -16.51 42.63
N LYS A 618 -5.04 -16.52 43.00
CA LYS A 618 -4.09 -15.56 42.48
C LYS A 618 -3.77 -15.87 41.02
N PRO A 619 -3.52 -14.85 40.20
CA PRO A 619 -3.08 -15.06 38.83
C PRO A 619 -1.69 -15.72 38.76
N GLU A 620 -1.40 -16.35 37.62
CA GLU A 620 -0.10 -16.92 37.28
C GLU A 620 0.70 -15.94 36.42
N ILE A 621 2.00 -15.80 36.71
CA ILE A 621 2.95 -15.00 35.92
C ILE A 621 4.09 -15.92 35.48
N LYS A 622 4.36 -15.95 34.17
CA LYS A 622 5.50 -16.64 33.59
C LYS A 622 6.43 -15.64 32.94
N ILE A 623 7.66 -15.54 33.45
CA ILE A 623 8.71 -14.69 32.87
C ILE A 623 9.33 -15.42 31.67
N LYS A 624 9.70 -14.69 30.62
CA LYS A 624 10.37 -15.29 29.46
C LYS A 624 11.71 -15.92 29.87
N PRO A 625 12.10 -17.05 29.26
CA PRO A 625 13.41 -17.66 29.51
C PRO A 625 14.55 -16.77 28.99
N GLU A 626 14.32 -16.03 27.91
CA GLU A 626 15.22 -15.02 27.35
C GLU A 626 14.43 -13.75 27.03
N TYR A 627 14.98 -12.59 27.40
CA TYR A 627 14.39 -11.28 27.15
C TYR A 627 15.48 -10.28 26.81
N ARG A 628 15.08 -9.16 26.18
CA ARG A 628 16.00 -8.11 25.77
C ARG A 628 16.74 -7.53 26.97
N LYS A 629 17.92 -6.98 26.70
CA LYS A 629 18.63 -6.12 27.65
C LYS A 629 18.09 -4.69 27.54
N ILE A 630 18.31 -3.91 28.58
CA ILE A 630 17.97 -2.49 28.63
C ILE A 630 19.19 -1.71 28.16
N ALA A 631 19.02 -0.81 27.21
CA ALA A 631 20.12 0.01 26.74
C ALA A 631 20.50 1.04 27.81
N LYS A 632 21.79 1.38 27.90
CA LYS A 632 22.23 2.50 28.72
C LYS A 632 21.45 3.78 28.37
N ASP A 633 20.99 4.47 29.40
CA ASP A 633 20.19 5.70 29.35
C ASP A 633 18.79 5.53 28.69
N GLU A 634 18.30 4.30 28.55
CA GLU A 634 16.94 4.02 28.07
C GLU A 634 15.88 4.65 28.99
N ASP A 635 14.83 5.22 28.39
CA ASP A 635 13.70 5.80 29.11
C ASP A 635 12.85 4.67 29.72
N VAL A 636 12.95 4.53 31.05
CA VAL A 636 12.21 3.52 31.83
C VAL A 636 10.70 3.57 31.59
N SER A 637 10.15 4.76 31.29
CA SER A 637 8.71 4.91 31.02
C SER A 637 8.27 4.39 29.66
N ALA A 638 9.22 4.18 28.73
CA ALA A 638 8.97 3.61 27.41
C ALA A 638 9.13 2.08 27.38
N ILE A 639 9.62 1.46 28.46
CA ILE A 639 9.83 0.01 28.54
C ILE A 639 8.48 -0.72 28.59
N ASN A 640 8.26 -1.63 27.64
CA ASN A 640 7.06 -2.46 27.63
C ASN A 640 7.26 -3.70 28.52
N TRP A 641 7.11 -3.53 29.83
CA TRP A 641 7.31 -4.60 30.80
C TRP A 641 6.49 -5.87 30.51
N ALA A 642 5.26 -5.70 30.03
CA ALA A 642 4.36 -6.80 29.71
C ALA A 642 4.83 -7.65 28.52
N ASN A 643 5.31 -7.02 27.45
CA ASN A 643 5.68 -7.75 26.23
C ASN A 643 7.18 -8.03 26.12
N ASP A 644 8.04 -7.25 26.75
CA ASP A 644 9.49 -7.41 26.66
C ASP A 644 9.97 -8.59 27.52
N PHE A 645 9.43 -8.73 28.74
CA PHE A 645 9.94 -9.63 29.77
C PHE A 645 9.00 -10.77 30.17
N ILE A 646 7.69 -10.60 30.00
CA ILE A 646 6.69 -11.57 30.46
C ILE A 646 6.22 -12.43 29.29
N GLU A 647 6.24 -13.76 29.49
CA GLU A 647 5.77 -14.74 28.51
C GLU A 647 4.25 -14.83 28.56
N SER A 648 3.70 -15.02 29.77
CA SER A 648 2.27 -15.05 30.02
C SER A 648 1.92 -14.48 31.39
N ALA A 649 0.73 -13.88 31.50
CA ALA A 649 0.10 -13.60 32.77
C ALA A 649 -1.39 -13.93 32.64
N THR A 650 -1.87 -14.90 33.41
CA THR A 650 -3.22 -15.46 33.25
C THR A 650 -3.96 -15.57 34.57
N ASP A 651 -5.27 -15.39 34.55
CA ASP A 651 -6.12 -15.70 35.69
C ASP A 651 -6.42 -17.21 35.79
N LYS A 652 -7.27 -17.62 36.75
CA LYS A 652 -7.62 -19.03 36.97
C LYS A 652 -8.37 -19.67 35.79
N ASP A 653 -9.06 -18.87 34.99
CA ASP A 653 -9.87 -19.31 33.86
C ASP A 653 -9.04 -19.27 32.55
N GLY A 654 -7.77 -18.85 32.65
CA GLY A 654 -6.82 -18.79 31.55
C GLY A 654 -6.89 -17.49 30.74
N PHE A 655 -7.62 -16.47 31.20
CA PHE A 655 -7.71 -15.19 30.50
C PHE A 655 -6.40 -14.41 30.60
N ASP A 656 -5.95 -13.83 29.49
CA ASP A 656 -4.77 -12.96 29.47
C ASP A 656 -5.06 -11.66 30.23
N ILE A 657 -4.21 -11.36 31.22
CA ILE A 657 -4.30 -10.18 32.08
C ILE A 657 -3.02 -9.34 32.04
N LYS A 658 -2.17 -9.51 31.01
CA LYS A 658 -0.92 -8.75 30.84
C LYS A 658 -1.13 -7.23 30.82
N PHE A 659 -2.31 -6.76 30.40
CA PHE A 659 -2.67 -5.34 30.43
C PHE A 659 -2.60 -4.70 31.84
N SER A 660 -2.71 -5.52 32.89
CA SER A 660 -2.69 -5.06 34.28
C SER A 660 -1.28 -5.03 34.91
N ILE A 661 -0.24 -5.44 34.17
CA ILE A 661 1.13 -5.51 34.68
C ILE A 661 1.63 -4.12 35.09
N LYS A 662 2.19 -4.05 36.30
CA LYS A 662 2.88 -2.89 36.84
C LYS A 662 4.25 -3.32 37.32
N ALA A 663 5.31 -2.70 36.78
CA ALA A 663 6.68 -2.94 37.23
C ALA A 663 7.07 -1.93 38.31
N ASP A 664 7.64 -2.43 39.41
CA ASP A 664 8.40 -1.64 40.36
C ASP A 664 9.85 -1.50 39.83
N VAL A 665 10.13 -0.30 39.34
CA VAL A 665 11.42 0.09 38.77
C VAL A 665 12.24 0.97 39.73
N SER A 666 11.86 1.04 41.01
CA SER A 666 12.53 1.89 42.00
C SER A 666 14.00 1.56 42.20
N GLN A 667 14.39 0.31 41.90
CA GLN A 667 15.77 -0.19 42.00
C GLN A 667 16.52 -0.16 40.67
N LEU A 668 15.88 0.20 39.56
CA LEU A 668 16.50 0.19 38.23
C LEU A 668 17.25 1.51 37.98
N ASP A 669 18.54 1.43 37.72
CA ASP A 669 19.36 2.56 37.23
C ASP A 669 19.81 2.27 35.81
N THR A 670 19.17 2.91 34.82
CA THR A 670 19.53 2.73 33.41
C THR A 670 20.79 3.48 33.01
N THR A 671 21.36 4.33 33.87
CA THR A 671 22.56 5.14 33.55
C THR A 671 23.86 4.39 33.87
N THR A 672 23.78 3.32 34.65
CA THR A 672 24.93 2.52 35.09
C THR A 672 24.79 1.09 34.56
N PRO A 673 25.73 0.59 33.76
CA PRO A 673 25.71 -0.81 33.35
C PRO A 673 25.76 -1.75 34.55
N GLY A 674 24.90 -2.76 34.57
CA GLY A 674 24.74 -3.65 35.70
C GLY A 674 23.51 -4.53 35.62
N THR A 675 23.32 -5.36 36.65
CA THR A 675 22.16 -6.22 36.80
C THR A 675 21.28 -5.68 37.91
N TYR A 676 20.02 -5.41 37.60
CA TYR A 676 19.05 -4.79 38.51
C TYR A 676 17.85 -5.71 38.70
N LYS A 677 17.37 -5.81 39.92
CA LYS A 677 16.17 -6.62 40.22
C LYS A 677 14.92 -5.79 39.98
N VAL A 678 14.01 -6.31 39.18
CA VAL A 678 12.68 -5.73 38.93
C VAL A 678 11.62 -6.67 39.48
N GLU A 679 10.59 -6.10 40.10
CA GLU A 679 9.40 -6.84 40.51
C GLU A 679 8.22 -6.36 39.66
N VAL A 680 7.44 -7.31 39.14
CA VAL A 680 6.18 -7.01 38.46
C VAL A 680 5.02 -7.50 39.30
N THR A 681 3.95 -6.72 39.34
CA THR A 681 2.65 -7.09 39.91
C THR A 681 1.63 -7.18 38.78
N VAL A 682 0.85 -8.27 38.76
CA VAL A 682 -0.32 -8.42 37.88
C VAL A 682 -1.58 -8.52 38.74
N THR A 683 -2.71 -7.99 38.28
CA THR A 683 -3.99 -8.06 39.00
C THR A 683 -5.07 -8.57 38.06
N ASP A 684 -5.76 -9.64 38.44
CA ASP A 684 -6.85 -10.22 37.64
C ASP A 684 -8.13 -9.35 37.67
N PHE A 685 -9.14 -9.75 36.90
CA PHE A 685 -10.43 -9.05 36.81
C PHE A 685 -11.23 -9.06 38.13
N ALA A 686 -10.99 -10.01 39.03
CA ALA A 686 -11.63 -10.10 40.35
C ALA A 686 -10.85 -9.34 41.44
N GLY A 687 -9.70 -8.74 41.11
CA GLY A 687 -8.85 -7.97 42.00
C GLY A 687 -7.80 -8.79 42.77
N ASN A 688 -7.58 -10.05 42.42
CA ASN A 688 -6.50 -10.86 43.00
C ASN A 688 -5.16 -10.49 42.36
N ALA A 689 -4.13 -10.30 43.19
CA ALA A 689 -2.81 -9.90 42.72
C ALA A 689 -1.74 -10.99 42.93
N ALA A 690 -0.81 -11.08 41.98
CA ALA A 690 0.41 -11.87 42.07
C ALA A 690 1.63 -11.02 41.71
N THR A 691 2.79 -11.42 42.23
CA THR A 691 4.07 -10.75 42.02
C THR A 691 5.13 -11.73 41.53
N ALA A 692 6.01 -11.28 40.63
CA ALA A 692 7.17 -12.04 40.19
C ALA A 692 8.39 -11.11 40.11
N SER A 693 9.57 -11.61 40.47
CA SER A 693 10.82 -10.85 40.34
C SER A 693 11.77 -11.50 39.36
N PHE A 694 12.50 -10.68 38.61
CA PHE A 694 13.56 -11.10 37.70
C PHE A 694 14.65 -10.04 37.61
N ASP A 695 15.77 -10.43 37.03
CA ASP A 695 16.94 -9.57 36.87
C ASP A 695 16.97 -8.99 35.45
N VAL A 696 17.11 -7.68 35.32
CA VAL A 696 17.34 -7.00 34.04
C VAL A 696 18.80 -6.56 33.94
N ILE A 697 19.36 -6.65 32.75
CA ILE A 697 20.74 -6.22 32.47
C ILE A 697 20.69 -4.90 31.71
N VAL A 698 21.40 -3.90 32.23
CA VAL A 698 21.65 -2.62 31.57
C VAL A 698 23.06 -2.67 30.96
N GLU A 699 23.19 -2.37 29.67
CA GLU A 699 24.50 -2.29 28.97
C GLU A 699 24.60 -1.17 27.93
#